data_AF-A0A934LGV5-F1
#
_entry.id   AF-A0A934LGV5-F1
#
_cell.length_a   1.000
_cell.length_b   1.000
_cell.length_c   1.000
_cell.angle_alpha   90.00
_cell.angle_beta   90.00
_cell.angle_gamma   90.00
#
_symmetry.space_group_name_H-M   'P 1'
#
loop_
_entity.id
_entity.type
_entity.pdbx_description
1 polymer ?
#
loop_
_entity_poly.entity_id
_entity_poly.type
_entity_poly.pdbx_seq_one_letter_code
_entity_poly.pdbx_strand_id
1 'polypeptide(L)'
;MSISFSQQALVASPGAQYSFSSLVSMTAGSLPEYLVVTGMDYDRYTVTSKGDLGTLSGNGNTLSFKALGLNYAFGVMFTHTDQGYYNSTYGSLSDLAFKTSTDNYRNEYLSLYGFGTAGKTDATLATQIGNDLASANFDGTVFMQTGVYHPGGTEYSASNYLGSLDVVTRTGHTDATPNLATPNEVVAVAKSFIGETWNDNGCWVLVSNIAAAAGATLPLTAARARPEETPPVANGQWFVAYNSVETPVEQQPNWTSLLRPGDMVIANNTCGGHIATVVEGFGAGARIIDNGGAGSANDGSANDILIGPAHRPNALTFPNDFGHVVIYRLDAPVIADVSPLAIAGNATAAIAPLISVSDPRGGGIVGYQIYDTNADAGCSFIVGGTSLTAHSPESAISVDAAGFADVRFAAGSAEGGDAIMVRAYNGRYWGDWQDIDVALGASLQPAVLSATASELKLHGGESVALTSLVSASSPDSTISYYNVVDPAFGGSVQLNGATSIASRASPDGGLSLDFLPEQFAKLRYQADTSVGGEMLTITAHNGSPLASVPLSISLATVAPSVHGIPHAVEPGEKLSFASLFSVTLADDKPIVSYTLSTSGIVVIDWGSYLTPSSGGSVLLNGATNLLPDSPGNWLVAAADLDKVQFQAAPDAGTQFLAVWANDGGSGVTGSVRLDTVATATLVTPLLASVHTGDLLPVTSLFTANSGTAPAYYRILDPVGGGSVQLDPAATNLLSKSDTTPGLFIVASADLGKVGYLGGSADGSEALLLSSSDDLIHWAAEKKLAVTTTGVSQGGQGDDRFIAESGNELLEGGSGFDVAVYAGKREDFTITRSVTNSYKVTDQAGDGGRDTLNNLERISFSDMTVNLTVQAKAAAASSTDVQRLAELYVAFFNRVPDADGLAYWIDRMSGGMTIDQIADSFYDAGIEHSTVTGYSANMSNQDFIDMVYKNALGRSSGADAEGREYWNGMLTGGQATHGSLVTDILDSAHTFKGSAAYGWVADLLDNKIAVSNKFAIELGLSYNSADDSISQCMSIAAAVTSTSTADAIALIGIPGAL
;
A
#
# COMPACT_ATOMS: atom_id res chain seq x y z
N MET A 1 -17.60 17.17 -39.70
CA MET A 1 -16.89 18.23 -40.45
C MET A 1 -16.65 19.34 -39.46
N SER A 2 -15.41 19.79 -39.26
CA SER A 2 -15.04 20.59 -38.09
C SER A 2 -13.99 21.63 -38.46
N ILE A 3 -14.09 22.77 -37.78
CA ILE A 3 -13.03 23.75 -37.63
C ILE A 3 -12.62 23.73 -36.16
N SER A 4 -11.33 23.58 -35.89
CA SER A 4 -10.76 23.54 -34.54
C SER A 4 -9.30 23.95 -34.58
N PHE A 5 -8.75 24.34 -33.43
CA PHE A 5 -7.29 24.44 -33.33
C PHE A 5 -6.63 23.08 -33.59
N SER A 6 -5.43 23.10 -34.17
CA SER A 6 -4.61 21.91 -34.44
C SER A 6 -4.04 21.29 -33.16
N GLN A 7 -3.98 22.08 -32.08
CA GLN A 7 -3.53 21.72 -30.74
C GLN A 7 -4.31 22.56 -29.72
N GLN A 8 -4.42 22.10 -28.47
CA GLN A 8 -5.10 22.87 -27.42
C GLN A 8 -4.15 23.80 -26.66
N ALA A 9 -2.83 23.64 -26.81
CA ALA A 9 -1.84 24.51 -26.20
C ALA A 9 -0.60 24.71 -27.09
N LEU A 10 0.12 25.83 -26.91
CA LEU A 10 1.31 26.25 -27.65
C LEU A 10 2.32 26.91 -26.69
N VAL A 11 3.59 26.50 -26.72
CA VAL A 11 4.69 27.25 -26.07
C VAL A 11 5.42 28.04 -27.11
N ALA A 12 5.60 29.33 -26.88
CA ALA A 12 6.22 30.22 -27.85
C ALA A 12 7.31 31.07 -27.23
N SER A 13 8.32 31.44 -28.01
CA SER A 13 9.19 32.55 -27.63
C SER A 13 8.38 33.84 -27.50
N PRO A 14 8.73 34.74 -26.55
CA PRO A 14 8.08 36.03 -26.45
C PRO A 14 8.20 36.82 -27.77
N GLY A 15 7.06 37.30 -28.30
CA GLY A 15 6.97 38.04 -29.55
C GLY A 15 7.03 37.20 -30.83
N ALA A 16 6.98 35.87 -30.74
CA ALA A 16 6.94 34.97 -31.88
C ALA A 16 5.68 35.17 -32.73
N GLN A 17 5.78 34.91 -34.04
CA GLN A 17 4.69 35.10 -34.98
C GLN A 17 4.34 33.79 -35.70
N TYR A 18 3.06 33.45 -35.71
CA TYR A 18 2.49 32.25 -36.31
C TYR A 18 1.43 32.62 -37.35
N SER A 19 1.40 31.91 -38.48
CA SER A 19 0.28 31.99 -39.41
C SER A 19 -0.95 31.36 -38.77
N PHE A 20 -2.12 32.00 -38.85
CA PHE A 20 -3.33 31.44 -38.26
C PHE A 20 -3.72 30.09 -38.88
N SER A 21 -3.41 29.90 -40.16
CA SER A 21 -3.57 28.64 -40.89
C SER A 21 -2.68 27.50 -40.41
N SER A 22 -1.59 27.76 -39.67
CA SER A 22 -0.81 26.70 -39.01
C SER A 22 -1.39 26.30 -37.64
N LEU A 23 -2.25 27.14 -37.06
CA LEU A 23 -2.86 26.93 -35.75
C LEU A 23 -4.25 26.30 -35.84
N VAL A 24 -4.91 26.36 -37.01
CA VAL A 24 -6.30 25.92 -37.19
C VAL A 24 -6.42 24.91 -38.32
N SER A 25 -7.11 23.80 -38.04
CA SER A 25 -7.46 22.78 -39.03
C SER A 25 -8.91 22.95 -39.48
N MET A 26 -9.15 22.81 -40.79
CA MET A 26 -10.49 22.85 -41.38
C MET A 26 -10.74 21.61 -42.23
N THR A 27 -11.75 20.82 -41.88
CA THR A 27 -12.14 19.62 -42.65
C THR A 27 -13.45 19.88 -43.39
N ALA A 28 -13.47 19.62 -44.71
CA ALA A 28 -14.55 20.00 -45.63
C ALA A 28 -15.95 19.62 -45.12
N GLY A 29 -16.89 20.59 -45.08
CA GLY A 29 -18.27 20.31 -44.69
C GLY A 29 -19.25 21.38 -44.24
N SER A 30 -20.20 21.05 -43.35
CA SER A 30 -21.20 21.99 -42.80
C SER A 30 -20.54 22.98 -41.84
N LEU A 31 -19.83 23.94 -42.43
CA LEU A 31 -19.13 25.01 -41.74
C LEU A 31 -20.12 26.07 -41.20
N PRO A 32 -19.80 26.77 -40.10
CA PRO A 32 -20.62 27.87 -39.62
C PRO A 32 -20.62 29.04 -40.62
N GLU A 33 -21.70 29.80 -40.68
CA GLU A 33 -21.78 30.98 -41.55
C GLU A 33 -20.87 32.11 -41.05
N TYR A 34 -20.82 32.30 -39.73
CA TYR A 34 -19.97 33.27 -39.06
C TYR A 34 -18.98 32.57 -38.13
N LEU A 35 -17.72 32.97 -38.19
CA LEU A 35 -16.68 32.51 -37.28
C LEU A 35 -16.13 33.71 -36.50
N VAL A 36 -16.07 33.62 -35.19
CA VAL A 36 -15.48 34.66 -34.35
C VAL A 36 -14.22 34.15 -33.70
N VAL A 37 -13.10 34.83 -33.96
CA VAL A 37 -11.79 34.57 -33.35
C VAL A 37 -11.61 35.57 -32.23
N THR A 38 -11.39 35.11 -31.00
CA THR A 38 -11.14 35.98 -29.85
C THR A 38 -9.81 35.73 -29.19
N GLY A 39 -9.18 36.79 -28.68
CA GLY A 39 -8.08 36.71 -27.73
C GLY A 39 -8.50 37.20 -26.34
N MET A 40 -8.12 36.46 -25.31
CA MET A 40 -8.25 36.82 -23.91
C MET A 40 -6.89 36.81 -23.23
N ASP A 41 -6.65 37.81 -22.39
CA ASP A 41 -5.60 37.80 -21.39
C ASP A 41 -6.22 37.46 -20.04
N TYR A 42 -5.81 36.34 -19.46
CA TYR A 42 -6.32 35.89 -18.17
C TYR A 42 -5.49 36.43 -16.99
N ASP A 43 -4.37 37.11 -17.24
CA ASP A 43 -3.53 37.80 -16.24
C ASP A 43 -3.20 36.96 -14.99
N ARG A 44 -3.09 35.63 -15.17
CA ARG A 44 -3.04 34.64 -14.08
C ARG A 44 -1.70 34.57 -13.32
N TYR A 45 -0.68 35.33 -13.73
CA TYR A 45 0.70 35.04 -13.35
C TYR A 45 1.53 36.12 -12.65
N THR A 46 1.11 37.38 -12.45
CA THR A 46 1.80 38.31 -11.50
C THR A 46 1.07 39.65 -11.37
N VAL A 47 1.05 40.24 -10.16
CA VAL A 47 0.49 41.58 -9.82
C VAL A 47 1.08 42.73 -10.66
N THR A 48 2.22 42.55 -11.33
CA THR A 48 3.01 43.66 -11.93
C THR A 48 3.13 43.65 -13.45
N SER A 49 2.52 42.68 -14.12
CA SER A 49 2.71 42.48 -15.55
C SER A 49 1.97 43.57 -16.36
N LYS A 50 2.72 44.52 -16.93
CA LYS A 50 2.22 45.67 -17.70
C LYS A 50 2.53 45.59 -19.20
N GLY A 51 3.07 44.49 -19.69
CA GLY A 51 3.56 44.40 -21.06
C GLY A 51 2.50 44.07 -22.10
N ASP A 52 2.93 44.15 -23.36
CA ASP A 52 2.08 44.06 -24.55
C ASP A 52 1.46 42.67 -24.69
N LEU A 53 0.16 42.62 -24.93
CA LEU A 53 -0.55 41.38 -25.28
C LEU A 53 -0.31 40.99 -26.74
N GLY A 54 -0.59 39.73 -27.02
CA GLY A 54 -0.58 39.19 -28.36
C GLY A 54 -1.50 39.97 -29.29
N THR A 55 -1.20 39.87 -30.58
CA THR A 55 -1.92 40.62 -31.62
C THR A 55 -2.33 39.72 -32.77
N LEU A 56 -3.45 40.04 -33.40
CA LEU A 56 -3.86 39.49 -34.69
C LEU A 56 -3.65 40.55 -35.76
N SER A 57 -2.96 40.19 -36.84
CA SER A 57 -2.70 41.10 -37.95
C SER A 57 -3.12 40.49 -39.28
N GLY A 58 -3.77 41.29 -40.12
CA GLY A 58 -4.29 40.87 -41.42
C GLY A 58 -4.67 42.07 -42.29
N ASN A 59 -4.43 41.96 -43.60
CA ASN A 59 -4.72 43.02 -44.58
C ASN A 59 -4.14 44.41 -44.22
N GLY A 60 -2.97 44.44 -43.57
CA GLY A 60 -2.30 45.68 -43.14
C GLY A 60 -2.83 46.30 -41.84
N ASN A 61 -3.82 45.68 -41.20
CA ASN A 61 -4.39 46.11 -39.91
C ASN A 61 -3.96 45.18 -38.79
N THR A 62 -3.79 45.72 -37.58
CA THR A 62 -3.40 44.95 -36.38
C THR A 62 -4.40 45.21 -35.27
N LEU A 63 -4.98 44.13 -34.76
CA LEU A 63 -5.76 44.09 -33.53
C LEU A 63 -4.86 43.68 -32.36
N SER A 64 -4.65 44.57 -31.42
CA SER A 64 -4.10 44.21 -30.11
C SER A 64 -5.20 43.69 -29.21
N PHE A 65 -4.98 42.53 -28.59
CA PHE A 65 -5.81 42.13 -27.48
C PHE A 65 -5.57 43.11 -26.32
N LYS A 66 -6.60 43.46 -25.55
CA LYS A 66 -6.46 44.33 -24.37
C LYS A 66 -6.83 43.53 -23.12
N ALA A 67 -6.15 43.84 -22.02
CA ALA A 67 -6.45 43.26 -20.72
C ALA A 67 -7.86 43.69 -20.28
N LEU A 68 -8.75 42.72 -20.16
CA LEU A 68 -10.07 42.90 -19.58
C LEU A 68 -10.22 41.80 -18.54
N GLY A 69 -10.31 42.14 -17.26
CA GLY A 69 -10.33 41.15 -16.19
C GLY A 69 -11.32 40.00 -16.44
N LEU A 70 -10.91 38.78 -16.09
CA LEU A 70 -11.55 37.45 -15.96
C LEU A 70 -12.71 36.99 -16.87
N ASN A 71 -13.51 37.86 -17.50
CA ASN A 71 -14.79 37.52 -18.12
C ASN A 71 -15.03 38.14 -19.49
N TYR A 72 -14.04 38.76 -20.14
CA TYR A 72 -14.28 39.49 -21.38
C TYR A 72 -13.17 39.27 -22.41
N ALA A 73 -13.55 38.96 -23.66
CA ALA A 73 -12.63 38.79 -24.78
C ALA A 73 -12.80 39.88 -25.82
N PHE A 74 -11.70 40.20 -26.52
CA PHE A 74 -11.74 40.92 -27.78
C PHE A 74 -11.62 39.98 -28.97
N GLY A 75 -12.39 40.17 -30.03
CA GLY A 75 -12.28 39.33 -31.22
C GLY A 75 -12.64 39.98 -32.56
N VAL A 76 -12.44 39.21 -33.63
CA VAL A 76 -12.80 39.56 -35.01
C VAL A 76 -13.78 38.53 -35.56
N MET A 77 -14.86 39.00 -36.18
CA MET A 77 -15.83 38.15 -36.89
C MET A 77 -15.47 38.02 -38.37
N PHE A 78 -15.48 36.79 -38.87
CA PHE A 78 -15.31 36.43 -40.27
C PHE A 78 -16.60 35.80 -40.81
N THR A 79 -16.96 36.12 -42.05
CA THR A 79 -18.12 35.54 -42.73
C THR A 79 -17.66 34.54 -43.77
N HIS A 80 -18.32 33.38 -43.84
CA HIS A 80 -18.03 32.38 -44.86
C HIS A 80 -18.55 32.84 -46.23
N THR A 81 -17.64 33.04 -47.18
CA THR A 81 -17.93 33.48 -48.56
C THR A 81 -17.44 32.44 -49.57
N ASP A 82 -17.66 32.68 -50.87
CA ASP A 82 -17.11 31.86 -51.95
C ASP A 82 -15.57 31.83 -51.97
N GLN A 83 -14.91 32.77 -51.28
CA GLN A 83 -13.46 32.84 -51.12
C GLN A 83 -12.98 32.27 -49.77
N GLY A 84 -13.87 31.68 -48.96
CA GLY A 84 -13.59 31.24 -47.59
C GLY A 84 -14.03 32.28 -46.54
N TYR A 85 -13.54 32.13 -45.31
CA TYR A 85 -13.83 33.06 -44.21
C TYR A 85 -13.13 34.40 -44.41
N TYR A 86 -13.91 35.47 -44.56
CA TYR A 86 -13.42 36.80 -44.90
C TYR A 86 -13.97 37.88 -43.96
N ASN A 87 -13.13 38.85 -43.62
CA ASN A 87 -13.49 40.08 -42.91
C ASN A 87 -13.05 41.30 -43.74
N SER A 88 -13.89 42.33 -43.83
CA SER A 88 -13.62 43.51 -44.66
C SER A 88 -12.42 44.36 -44.21
N THR A 89 -12.07 44.29 -42.93
CA THR A 89 -10.95 45.05 -42.32
C THR A 89 -9.67 44.22 -42.32
N TYR A 90 -9.74 42.97 -41.85
CA TYR A 90 -8.57 42.11 -41.62
C TYR A 90 -8.28 41.12 -42.75
N GLY A 91 -9.13 41.05 -43.78
CA GLY A 91 -8.93 40.19 -44.95
C GLY A 91 -9.35 38.73 -44.74
N SER A 92 -8.72 37.81 -45.47
CA SER A 92 -8.98 36.37 -45.34
C SER A 92 -8.45 35.82 -44.02
N LEU A 93 -9.22 34.94 -43.38
CA LEU A 93 -8.80 34.23 -42.17
C LEU A 93 -7.50 33.41 -42.38
N SER A 94 -7.29 32.89 -43.58
CA SER A 94 -6.09 32.11 -43.94
C SER A 94 -4.80 32.92 -43.89
N ASP A 95 -4.93 34.25 -44.07
CA ASP A 95 -3.81 35.18 -44.22
C ASP A 95 -3.55 35.96 -42.92
N LEU A 96 -4.33 35.67 -41.88
CA LEU A 96 -4.18 36.26 -40.57
C LEU A 96 -2.90 35.73 -39.89
N ALA A 97 -2.19 36.60 -39.20
CA ALA A 97 -1.02 36.23 -38.39
C ALA A 97 -1.27 36.57 -36.92
N PHE A 98 -1.02 35.59 -36.05
CA PHE A 98 -1.03 35.75 -34.61
C PHE A 98 0.41 35.97 -34.11
N LYS A 99 0.63 37.04 -33.36
CA LYS A 99 1.90 37.33 -32.71
C LYS A 99 1.72 37.26 -31.19
N THR A 100 2.54 36.48 -30.51
CA THR A 100 2.46 36.28 -29.06
C THR A 100 2.93 37.51 -28.27
N SER A 101 2.57 37.60 -27.00
CA SER A 101 3.11 38.62 -26.09
C SER A 101 4.64 38.63 -26.08
N THR A 102 5.22 39.83 -25.94
CA THR A 102 6.67 40.01 -25.72
C THR A 102 7.10 39.79 -24.29
N ASP A 103 6.15 39.65 -23.35
CA ASP A 103 6.45 39.30 -21.97
C ASP A 103 6.76 37.82 -21.85
N ASN A 104 7.66 37.49 -20.94
CA ASN A 104 8.02 36.11 -20.62
C ASN A 104 7.03 35.54 -19.60
N TYR A 105 6.66 34.26 -19.73
CA TYR A 105 5.69 33.56 -18.88
C TYR A 105 4.26 34.11 -18.93
N ARG A 106 3.83 34.64 -20.08
CA ARG A 106 2.44 35.02 -20.32
C ARG A 106 1.62 33.83 -20.77
N ASN A 107 0.35 33.82 -20.37
CA ASN A 107 -0.63 32.89 -20.90
C ASN A 107 -1.74 33.66 -21.62
N GLU A 108 -1.89 33.40 -22.91
CA GLU A 108 -2.87 34.03 -23.80
C GLU A 108 -3.84 32.96 -24.31
N TYR A 109 -5.13 33.26 -24.32
CA TYR A 109 -6.15 32.33 -24.78
C TYR A 109 -6.71 32.80 -26.11
N LEU A 110 -6.57 31.97 -27.14
CA LEU A 110 -7.18 32.20 -28.44
C LEU A 110 -8.38 31.26 -28.59
N SER A 111 -9.59 31.76 -28.83
CA SER A 111 -10.82 30.95 -28.89
C SER A 111 -11.57 31.13 -30.21
N LEU A 112 -12.32 30.09 -30.61
CA LEU A 112 -13.15 30.03 -31.81
C LEU A 112 -14.62 29.80 -31.47
N TYR A 113 -15.49 30.60 -32.08
CA TYR A 113 -16.95 30.45 -31.99
C TYR A 113 -17.58 30.43 -33.37
N GLY A 114 -18.52 29.52 -33.59
CA GLY A 114 -19.23 29.33 -34.86
C GLY A 114 -20.72 29.60 -34.71
N PHE A 115 -21.27 30.39 -35.63
CA PHE A 115 -22.69 30.71 -35.66
C PHE A 115 -23.28 30.48 -37.05
N GLY A 116 -24.56 30.06 -37.07
CA GLY A 116 -25.30 29.83 -38.32
C GLY A 116 -24.81 28.61 -39.10
N THR A 117 -25.29 28.48 -40.34
CA THR A 117 -24.89 27.39 -41.26
C THR A 117 -24.49 27.99 -42.59
N ALA A 118 -23.28 27.69 -43.06
CA ALA A 118 -22.73 28.26 -44.29
C ALA A 118 -23.70 28.15 -45.48
N GLY A 119 -23.91 29.27 -46.17
CA GLY A 119 -24.80 29.37 -47.34
C GLY A 119 -26.30 29.54 -47.02
N LYS A 120 -26.69 29.64 -45.74
CA LYS A 120 -28.06 29.98 -45.33
C LYS A 120 -28.06 31.34 -44.64
N THR A 121 -28.27 32.41 -45.40
CA THR A 121 -28.28 33.79 -44.87
C THR A 121 -29.28 33.99 -43.74
N ASP A 122 -28.80 34.21 -42.52
CA ASP A 122 -29.58 34.70 -41.39
C ASP A 122 -29.24 36.17 -41.10
N ALA A 123 -29.93 37.07 -41.79
CA ALA A 123 -29.73 38.52 -41.67
C ALA A 123 -30.07 39.05 -40.26
N THR A 124 -30.92 38.36 -39.50
CA THR A 124 -31.30 38.74 -38.14
C THR A 124 -30.20 38.38 -37.16
N LEU A 125 -29.61 37.18 -37.27
CA LEU A 125 -28.44 36.77 -36.51
C LEU A 125 -27.23 37.66 -36.84
N ALA A 126 -27.01 37.97 -38.12
CA ALA A 126 -25.95 38.89 -38.56
C ALA A 126 -26.11 40.31 -37.98
N THR A 127 -27.36 40.80 -37.93
CA THR A 127 -27.68 42.12 -37.37
C THR A 127 -27.62 42.12 -35.85
N GLN A 128 -27.99 41.02 -35.19
CA GLN A 128 -27.96 40.90 -33.74
C GLN A 128 -26.53 40.76 -33.22
N ILE A 129 -25.74 39.87 -33.83
CA ILE A 129 -24.29 39.83 -33.62
C ILE A 129 -23.72 41.22 -33.95
N GLY A 130 -24.04 41.81 -35.12
CA GLY A 130 -23.64 43.17 -35.51
C GLY A 130 -24.00 44.31 -34.55
N ASN A 131 -25.14 44.24 -33.87
CA ASN A 131 -25.60 45.26 -32.92
C ASN A 131 -24.98 45.08 -31.53
N ASP A 132 -24.85 43.84 -31.07
CA ASP A 132 -24.11 43.52 -29.84
C ASP A 132 -22.62 43.91 -30.01
N LEU A 133 -22.08 43.75 -31.23
CA LEU A 133 -20.77 44.22 -31.68
C LEU A 133 -20.61 45.75 -31.73
N ALA A 134 -21.68 46.51 -32.00
CA ALA A 134 -21.62 47.96 -32.20
C ALA A 134 -21.85 48.78 -30.90
N SER A 135 -22.32 48.15 -29.82
CA SER A 135 -22.64 48.83 -28.56
C SER A 135 -21.42 49.22 -27.70
N ALA A 136 -20.21 48.78 -28.07
CA ALA A 136 -18.93 49.19 -27.50
C ALA A 136 -18.13 50.04 -28.51
N ASN A 137 -17.85 51.31 -28.18
CA ASN A 137 -17.12 52.27 -29.05
C ASN A 137 -15.68 51.84 -29.42
N PHE A 138 -15.45 50.82 -30.26
CA PHE A 138 -14.11 50.46 -30.76
C PHE A 138 -14.11 49.84 -32.18
N ASP A 139 -12.95 49.94 -32.82
CA ASP A 139 -12.62 49.79 -34.25
C ASP A 139 -12.83 48.36 -34.84
N GLY A 140 -14.08 47.87 -34.84
CA GLY A 140 -14.45 46.57 -35.43
C GLY A 140 -14.14 45.35 -34.56
N THR A 141 -14.09 45.53 -33.25
CA THR A 141 -13.70 44.52 -32.24
C THR A 141 -14.88 44.05 -31.39
N VAL A 142 -15.04 42.72 -31.24
CA VAL A 142 -16.12 42.05 -30.48
C VAL A 142 -15.84 42.09 -28.97
N PHE A 143 -16.86 42.16 -28.10
CA PHE A 143 -16.78 41.84 -26.67
C PHE A 143 -17.56 40.53 -26.41
N MET A 144 -16.92 39.44 -25.96
CA MET A 144 -17.64 38.20 -25.60
C MET A 144 -17.39 37.81 -24.15
N GLN A 145 -18.46 37.49 -23.43
CA GLN A 145 -18.42 36.96 -22.07
C GLN A 145 -18.41 35.44 -22.09
N THR A 146 -17.37 34.83 -21.52
CA THR A 146 -17.25 33.37 -21.45
C THR A 146 -17.71 32.86 -20.09
N GLY A 147 -18.77 32.08 -20.07
CA GLY A 147 -18.93 31.01 -19.06
C GLY A 147 -19.44 31.37 -17.66
N VAL A 148 -20.14 32.48 -17.42
CA VAL A 148 -20.81 32.71 -16.11
C VAL A 148 -22.19 33.35 -16.29
N TYR A 149 -23.19 32.75 -15.63
CA TYR A 149 -24.57 33.22 -15.48
C TYR A 149 -24.65 34.71 -15.11
N HIS A 150 -25.34 35.50 -15.92
CA HIS A 150 -25.85 36.82 -15.53
C HIS A 150 -27.36 36.72 -15.26
N PRO A 151 -27.87 37.27 -14.15
CA PRO A 151 -29.29 37.56 -14.05
C PRO A 151 -29.60 38.76 -14.95
N GLY A 152 -29.95 38.50 -16.22
CA GLY A 152 -30.64 39.47 -17.09
C GLY A 152 -30.04 39.82 -18.47
N GLY A 153 -29.05 39.09 -19.00
CA GLY A 153 -28.50 39.32 -20.36
C GLY A 153 -28.69 38.13 -21.30
N THR A 154 -28.82 38.36 -22.61
CA THR A 154 -29.00 37.32 -23.64
C THR A 154 -27.75 36.44 -23.75
N GLU A 155 -27.84 35.17 -23.38
CA GLU A 155 -26.72 34.22 -23.40
C GLU A 155 -26.33 33.77 -24.82
N TYR A 156 -25.02 33.77 -25.12
CA TYR A 156 -24.47 33.03 -26.25
C TYR A 156 -24.20 31.58 -25.79
N SER A 157 -25.05 30.64 -26.23
CA SER A 157 -25.01 29.22 -25.81
C SER A 157 -23.65 28.53 -26.03
N ALA A 158 -23.26 27.67 -25.09
CA ALA A 158 -22.08 26.79 -25.16
C ALA A 158 -22.02 25.92 -26.43
N SER A 159 -23.15 25.71 -27.10
CA SER A 159 -23.26 24.97 -28.37
C SER A 159 -22.53 25.62 -29.56
N ASN A 160 -22.10 26.88 -29.44
CA ASN A 160 -21.43 27.63 -30.52
C ASN A 160 -19.90 27.71 -30.34
N TYR A 161 -19.35 27.17 -29.25
CA TYR A 161 -17.91 27.15 -29.00
C TYR A 161 -17.23 26.01 -29.77
N LEU A 162 -16.17 26.32 -30.51
CA LEU A 162 -15.47 25.39 -31.40
C LEU A 162 -14.09 24.97 -30.89
N GLY A 163 -13.60 25.59 -29.81
CA GLY A 163 -12.33 25.27 -29.15
C GLY A 163 -11.48 26.49 -28.84
N SER A 164 -10.44 26.29 -28.01
CA SER A 164 -9.41 27.28 -27.69
C SER A 164 -8.00 26.71 -27.82
N LEU A 165 -7.04 27.62 -27.88
CA LEU A 165 -5.61 27.39 -27.87
C LEU A 165 -4.99 28.22 -26.74
N ASP A 166 -4.34 27.56 -25.79
CA ASP A 166 -3.63 28.16 -24.67
C ASP A 166 -2.18 28.45 -25.10
N VAL A 167 -1.75 29.70 -25.04
CA VAL A 167 -0.44 30.13 -25.55
C VAL A 167 0.43 30.60 -24.39
N VAL A 168 1.46 29.83 -24.06
CA VAL A 168 2.42 30.16 -22.99
C VAL A 168 3.70 30.72 -23.60
N THR A 169 4.08 31.95 -23.25
CA THR A 169 5.35 32.52 -23.72
C THR A 169 6.50 32.14 -22.80
N ARG A 170 7.65 31.72 -23.35
CA ARG A 170 8.84 31.39 -22.56
C ARG A 170 10.15 31.63 -23.32
N THR A 171 11.11 32.25 -22.64
CA THR A 171 12.44 32.56 -23.18
C THR A 171 13.21 31.28 -23.47
N GLY A 172 13.75 31.16 -24.68
CA GLY A 172 14.52 29.99 -25.11
C GLY A 172 13.70 28.88 -25.80
N HIS A 173 12.38 29.01 -25.91
CA HIS A 173 11.55 28.08 -26.67
C HIS A 173 11.35 28.58 -28.10
N THR A 174 12.21 28.14 -29.01
CA THR A 174 12.07 28.39 -30.45
C THR A 174 11.69 27.06 -31.11
N ASP A 175 10.42 26.87 -31.42
CA ASP A 175 9.97 25.60 -32.02
C ASP A 175 10.68 25.30 -33.33
N ALA A 176 11.20 24.08 -33.44
CA ALA A 176 11.52 23.45 -34.72
C ALA A 176 11.51 21.91 -34.69
N THR A 177 10.77 21.24 -33.80
CA THR A 177 10.32 19.84 -33.97
C THR A 177 9.34 19.48 -32.84
N PRO A 178 8.35 18.60 -33.06
CA PRO A 178 7.34 18.29 -32.06
C PRO A 178 7.98 17.50 -30.91
N ASN A 179 8.45 18.18 -29.89
CA ASN A 179 8.93 17.55 -28.67
C ASN A 179 7.72 16.95 -27.96
N LEU A 180 7.66 15.62 -27.95
CA LEU A 180 6.69 14.86 -27.20
C LEU A 180 7.14 14.95 -25.74
N ALA A 181 6.36 15.65 -24.91
CA ALA A 181 6.67 15.82 -23.49
C ALA A 181 7.03 14.50 -22.82
N THR A 182 8.14 14.49 -22.09
CA THR A 182 8.51 13.35 -21.24
C THR A 182 8.02 13.54 -19.80
N PRO A 183 7.91 12.46 -19.00
CA PRO A 183 7.61 12.56 -17.57
C PRO A 183 8.54 13.54 -16.83
N ASN A 184 9.84 13.48 -17.06
CA ASN A 184 10.79 14.39 -16.41
C ASN A 184 10.64 15.86 -16.85
N GLU A 185 10.30 16.11 -18.12
CA GLU A 185 10.02 17.48 -18.59
C GLU A 185 8.77 18.06 -17.90
N VAL A 186 7.71 17.26 -17.76
CA VAL A 186 6.50 17.65 -16.99
C VAL A 186 6.85 17.96 -15.54
N VAL A 187 7.67 17.12 -14.90
CA VAL A 187 8.14 17.33 -13.52
C VAL A 187 8.97 18.61 -13.39
N ALA A 188 9.92 18.83 -14.30
CA ALA A 188 10.79 20.00 -14.29
C ALA A 188 10.00 21.30 -14.49
N VAL A 189 9.03 21.29 -15.41
CA VAL A 189 8.12 22.40 -15.63
C VAL A 189 7.26 22.66 -14.39
N ALA A 190 6.65 21.62 -13.79
CA ALA A 190 5.87 21.76 -12.57
C ALA A 190 6.69 22.37 -11.42
N LYS A 191 7.93 21.90 -11.21
CA LYS A 191 8.84 22.45 -10.20
C LYS A 191 9.26 23.90 -10.48
N SER A 192 9.33 24.30 -11.75
CA SER A 192 9.69 25.68 -12.11
C SER A 192 8.66 26.73 -11.67
N PHE A 193 7.43 26.31 -11.37
CA PHE A 193 6.39 27.19 -10.85
C PHE A 193 6.40 27.34 -9.32
N ILE A 194 7.24 26.61 -8.58
CA ILE A 194 7.34 26.73 -7.12
C ILE A 194 7.78 28.14 -6.73
N GLY A 195 7.04 28.76 -5.81
CA GLY A 195 7.32 30.12 -5.32
C GLY A 195 6.65 31.23 -6.13
N GLU A 196 5.96 30.90 -7.22
CA GLU A 196 5.16 31.85 -7.99
C GLU A 196 3.81 32.14 -7.31
N THR A 197 3.31 33.38 -7.45
CA THR A 197 2.08 33.88 -6.82
C THR A 197 1.01 34.18 -7.86
N TRP A 198 -0.16 33.55 -7.75
CA TRP A 198 -1.17 33.51 -8.81
C TRP A 198 -2.50 34.10 -8.37
N ASN A 199 -3.27 34.61 -9.35
CA ASN A 199 -4.64 35.08 -9.10
C ASN A 199 -5.63 33.90 -8.97
N ASP A 200 -6.78 34.16 -8.36
CA ASP A 200 -7.71 33.15 -7.85
C ASP A 200 -8.48 32.40 -8.94
N ASN A 201 -7.76 31.60 -9.73
CA ASN A 201 -8.29 30.70 -10.73
C ASN A 201 -7.80 29.27 -10.43
N GLY A 202 -8.75 28.34 -10.48
CA GLY A 202 -8.57 26.98 -9.98
C GLY A 202 -7.40 26.19 -10.58
N CYS A 203 -7.05 25.13 -9.86
CA CYS A 203 -5.93 24.20 -10.05
C CYS A 203 -5.81 23.67 -11.50
N TRP A 204 -6.91 23.67 -12.25
CA TRP A 204 -7.01 23.33 -13.67
C TRP A 204 -6.08 24.10 -14.59
N VAL A 205 -5.91 25.39 -14.29
CA VAL A 205 -5.05 26.27 -15.09
C VAL A 205 -3.60 25.88 -14.93
N LEU A 206 -3.18 25.57 -13.70
CA LEU A 206 -1.81 25.17 -13.38
C LEU A 206 -1.40 23.95 -14.19
N VAL A 207 -2.25 22.93 -14.22
CA VAL A 207 -1.92 21.67 -14.86
C VAL A 207 -2.01 21.75 -16.39
N SER A 208 -2.95 22.51 -16.93
CA SER A 208 -3.01 22.78 -18.37
C SER A 208 -1.78 23.56 -18.85
N ASN A 209 -1.28 24.49 -18.02
CA ASN A 209 -0.08 25.28 -18.34
C ASN A 209 1.21 24.49 -18.16
N ILE A 210 1.27 23.57 -17.19
CA ILE A 210 2.37 22.62 -17.06
C ILE A 210 2.42 21.71 -18.30
N ALA A 211 1.28 21.16 -18.73
CA ALA A 211 1.20 20.34 -19.93
C ALA A 211 1.64 21.15 -21.16
N ALA A 212 1.08 22.36 -21.32
CA ALA A 212 1.42 23.28 -22.39
C ALA A 212 2.93 23.55 -22.41
N ALA A 213 3.50 24.03 -21.31
CA ALA A 213 4.91 24.38 -21.17
C ALA A 213 5.86 23.18 -21.36
N ALA A 214 5.39 21.96 -21.12
CA ALA A 214 6.12 20.72 -21.43
C ALA A 214 6.01 20.30 -22.91
N GLY A 215 5.22 21.00 -23.74
CA GLY A 215 4.97 20.64 -25.15
C GLY A 215 3.93 19.52 -25.32
N ALA A 216 3.15 19.25 -24.27
CA ALA A 216 2.10 18.23 -24.26
C ALA A 216 0.72 18.87 -24.41
N THR A 217 -0.18 18.21 -25.14
CA THR A 217 -1.60 18.55 -25.10
C THR A 217 -2.27 17.71 -24.02
N LEU A 218 -2.83 18.31 -22.98
CA LEU A 218 -3.69 17.61 -22.04
C LEU A 218 -5.11 17.55 -22.62
N PRO A 219 -5.82 16.41 -22.62
CA PRO A 219 -7.13 16.30 -23.23
C PRO A 219 -8.23 16.80 -22.29
N LEU A 220 -8.12 18.04 -21.81
CA LEU A 220 -9.11 18.66 -20.93
C LEU A 220 -9.49 20.03 -21.49
N THR A 221 -10.76 20.24 -21.81
CA THR A 221 -11.26 21.57 -22.17
C THR A 221 -11.46 22.43 -20.92
N ALA A 222 -11.27 23.75 -21.03
CA ALA A 222 -11.41 24.71 -19.93
C ALA A 222 -12.83 24.77 -19.28
N ALA A 223 -13.81 24.04 -19.82
CA ALA A 223 -15.11 23.84 -19.21
C ALA A 223 -15.01 22.67 -18.20
N ARG A 224 -15.02 23.00 -16.89
CA ARG A 224 -15.11 22.10 -15.71
C ARG A 224 -15.20 20.61 -16.09
N ALA A 225 -14.09 19.88 -16.05
CA ALA A 225 -14.09 18.44 -16.27
C ALA A 225 -14.99 17.76 -15.23
N ARG A 226 -16.24 17.47 -15.61
CA ARG A 226 -17.12 16.61 -14.83
C ARG A 226 -16.62 15.18 -15.06
N PRO A 227 -16.37 14.39 -14.00
CA PRO A 227 -15.98 13.00 -14.14
C PRO A 227 -16.99 12.17 -14.96
N GLU A 228 -18.25 12.65 -15.03
CA GLU A 228 -19.36 12.04 -15.77
C GLU A 228 -19.32 12.26 -17.30
N GLU A 229 -18.53 13.21 -17.80
CA GLU A 229 -18.34 13.37 -19.24
C GLU A 229 -17.34 12.32 -19.72
N THR A 230 -17.80 11.37 -20.56
CA THR A 230 -16.98 10.31 -21.17
C THR A 230 -15.58 10.83 -21.48
N PRO A 231 -14.50 10.29 -20.85
CA PRO A 231 -13.17 10.84 -21.01
C PRO A 231 -12.80 10.86 -22.49
N PRO A 232 -12.25 11.95 -23.02
CA PRO A 232 -11.77 11.98 -24.39
C PRO A 232 -10.82 10.81 -24.62
N VAL A 233 -11.07 10.08 -25.72
CA VAL A 233 -10.23 8.98 -26.21
C VAL A 233 -8.78 9.46 -26.26
N ALA A 234 -7.83 8.58 -25.88
CA ALA A 234 -6.39 8.85 -25.88
C ALA A 234 -5.99 9.83 -26.99
N ASN A 235 -5.66 11.07 -26.62
CA ASN A 235 -5.23 12.11 -27.59
C ASN A 235 -3.86 11.81 -28.20
N GLY A 236 -3.31 10.69 -27.77
CA GLY A 236 -2.08 10.13 -28.22
C GLY A 236 -1.01 10.28 -27.20
N GLN A 237 -0.82 11.44 -26.59
CA GLN A 237 0.29 11.67 -25.65
C GLN A 237 -0.08 11.25 -24.22
N TRP A 238 -1.34 11.41 -23.83
CA TRP A 238 -1.85 11.06 -22.50
C TRP A 238 -2.93 9.97 -22.57
N PHE A 239 -2.98 9.13 -21.54
CA PHE A 239 -4.05 8.16 -21.32
C PHE A 239 -4.50 8.17 -19.85
N VAL A 240 -5.69 7.63 -19.61
CA VAL A 240 -6.25 7.49 -18.25
C VAL A 240 -5.67 6.22 -17.62
N ALA A 241 -4.76 6.40 -16.66
CA ALA A 241 -4.11 5.30 -15.93
C ALA A 241 -4.96 4.75 -14.78
N TYR A 242 -5.89 5.57 -14.26
CA TYR A 242 -6.84 5.18 -13.23
C TYR A 242 -8.09 6.05 -13.32
N ASN A 243 -9.26 5.46 -13.08
CA ASN A 243 -10.54 6.16 -13.10
C ASN A 243 -11.52 5.52 -12.12
N SER A 244 -12.00 6.29 -11.14
CA SER A 244 -13.00 5.84 -10.17
C SER A 244 -14.43 6.34 -10.47
N VAL A 245 -14.72 6.79 -11.69
CA VAL A 245 -16.06 7.30 -12.07
C VAL A 245 -17.15 6.24 -11.95
N GLU A 246 -16.83 4.98 -12.20
CA GLU A 246 -17.79 3.86 -12.12
C GLU A 246 -17.96 3.30 -10.70
N THR A 247 -17.06 3.63 -9.76
CA THR A 247 -17.06 3.09 -8.39
C THR A 247 -16.38 4.09 -7.45
N PRO A 248 -17.05 4.60 -6.40
CA PRO A 248 -16.48 5.61 -5.49
C PRO A 248 -15.13 5.17 -4.90
N VAL A 249 -14.23 6.13 -4.67
CA VAL A 249 -12.86 5.88 -4.17
C VAL A 249 -12.86 5.11 -2.84
N GLU A 250 -13.88 5.31 -2.01
CA GLU A 250 -14.10 4.62 -0.73
C GLU A 250 -14.25 3.09 -0.88
N GLN A 251 -14.64 2.60 -2.06
CA GLN A 251 -14.80 1.18 -2.34
C GLN A 251 -13.54 0.56 -2.99
N GLN A 252 -12.54 1.36 -3.40
CA GLN A 252 -11.26 0.90 -3.99
C GLN A 252 -10.06 1.81 -3.62
N PRO A 253 -9.46 1.64 -2.42
CA PRO A 253 -8.56 2.65 -1.83
C PRO A 253 -7.12 2.71 -2.40
N ASN A 254 -6.74 1.88 -3.37
CA ASN A 254 -5.33 1.70 -3.74
C ASN A 254 -4.79 2.63 -4.85
N TRP A 255 -5.52 3.67 -5.26
CA TRP A 255 -5.09 4.54 -6.37
C TRP A 255 -3.78 5.29 -6.10
N THR A 256 -3.49 5.62 -4.84
CA THR A 256 -2.24 6.28 -4.45
C THR A 256 -1.02 5.41 -4.71
N SER A 257 -1.16 4.07 -4.67
CA SER A 257 -0.08 3.12 -5.03
C SER A 257 0.30 3.18 -6.51
N LEU A 258 -0.57 3.73 -7.36
CA LEU A 258 -0.34 3.83 -8.80
C LEU A 258 0.47 5.05 -9.19
N LEU A 259 0.62 6.05 -8.32
CA LEU A 259 1.21 7.35 -8.64
C LEU A 259 2.69 7.26 -9.05
N ARG A 260 3.04 8.03 -10.09
CA ARG A 260 4.40 8.14 -10.65
C ARG A 260 4.73 9.60 -10.97
N PRO A 261 6.01 10.01 -10.95
CA PRO A 261 6.41 11.35 -11.40
C PRO A 261 5.93 11.63 -12.82
N GLY A 262 5.40 12.84 -13.04
CA GLY A 262 4.80 13.26 -14.31
C GLY A 262 3.30 12.96 -14.44
N ASP A 263 2.71 12.20 -13.51
CA ASP A 263 1.26 12.00 -13.48
C ASP A 263 0.53 13.30 -13.12
N MET A 264 -0.63 13.50 -13.75
CA MET A 264 -1.60 14.54 -13.41
C MET A 264 -2.79 13.89 -12.71
N VAL A 265 -3.05 14.29 -11.47
CA VAL A 265 -4.07 13.69 -10.60
C VAL A 265 -5.23 14.65 -10.44
N ILE A 266 -6.42 14.23 -10.83
CA ILE A 266 -7.68 14.94 -10.59
C ILE A 266 -8.42 14.28 -9.44
N ALA A 267 -8.88 15.06 -8.47
CA ALA A 267 -9.79 14.64 -7.42
C ALA A 267 -11.03 15.57 -7.43
N ASN A 268 -12.24 15.03 -7.54
CA ASN A 268 -13.47 15.84 -7.65
C ASN A 268 -14.46 15.65 -6.50
N ASN A 269 -15.08 16.75 -6.06
CA ASN A 269 -16.18 16.80 -5.08
C ASN A 269 -17.38 17.58 -5.65
N THR A 270 -18.50 17.65 -4.93
CA THR A 270 -19.72 18.40 -5.30
C THR A 270 -19.53 19.91 -5.46
N CYS A 271 -18.40 20.47 -5.02
CA CYS A 271 -18.09 21.90 -5.01
C CYS A 271 -17.04 22.34 -6.08
N GLY A 272 -16.51 21.41 -6.88
CA GLY A 272 -15.54 21.69 -7.95
C GLY A 272 -14.17 21.10 -7.63
N GLY A 273 -13.69 20.21 -8.52
CA GLY A 273 -12.50 19.39 -8.27
C GLY A 273 -11.16 20.13 -8.22
N HIS A 274 -10.19 19.44 -7.62
CA HIS A 274 -8.79 19.80 -7.44
C HIS A 274 -7.90 18.98 -8.38
N ILE A 275 -6.80 19.55 -8.86
CA ILE A 275 -5.85 18.83 -9.71
C ILE A 275 -4.41 19.16 -9.29
N ALA A 276 -3.55 18.16 -9.28
CA ALA A 276 -2.15 18.26 -8.86
C ALA A 276 -1.22 17.51 -9.81
N THR A 277 0.06 17.88 -9.81
CA THR A 277 1.11 17.19 -10.61
C THR A 277 2.07 16.46 -9.69
N VAL A 278 2.29 15.16 -9.92
CA VAL A 278 3.25 14.35 -9.17
C VAL A 278 4.67 14.69 -9.64
N VAL A 279 5.55 15.04 -8.72
CA VAL A 279 6.91 15.54 -9.05
C VAL A 279 8.05 14.75 -8.43
N GLU A 280 7.79 13.93 -7.41
CA GLU A 280 8.80 13.14 -6.72
C GLU A 280 8.17 11.86 -6.14
N GLY A 281 8.96 10.80 -5.98
CA GLY A 281 8.53 9.56 -5.34
C GLY A 281 7.50 8.74 -6.14
N PHE A 282 7.18 7.56 -5.61
CA PHE A 282 6.25 6.61 -6.22
C PHE A 282 5.24 6.11 -5.19
N GLY A 283 4.06 5.72 -5.65
CA GLY A 283 3.03 5.11 -4.81
C GLY A 283 2.63 6.01 -3.63
N ALA A 284 2.42 5.41 -2.45
CA ALA A 284 2.08 6.14 -1.23
C ALA A 284 3.17 7.13 -0.75
N GLY A 285 4.40 7.02 -1.27
CA GLY A 285 5.50 7.94 -1.01
C GLY A 285 5.64 9.07 -2.04
N ALA A 286 4.78 9.12 -3.06
CA ALA A 286 4.79 10.18 -4.06
C ALA A 286 4.54 11.56 -3.42
N ARG A 287 5.03 12.62 -4.06
CA ARG A 287 4.86 14.01 -3.67
C ARG A 287 4.36 14.81 -4.86
N ILE A 288 3.46 15.73 -4.60
CA ILE A 288 2.75 16.54 -5.58
C ILE A 288 3.07 18.01 -5.41
N ILE A 289 2.92 18.76 -6.50
CA ILE A 289 2.81 20.22 -6.49
C ILE A 289 1.38 20.59 -6.88
N ASP A 290 0.83 21.53 -6.13
CA ASP A 290 -0.46 22.16 -6.38
C ASP A 290 -0.43 23.64 -5.95
N ASN A 291 -1.59 24.29 -5.99
CA ASN A 291 -1.81 25.69 -5.60
C ASN A 291 -2.35 25.75 -4.15
N GLY A 292 -1.47 25.79 -3.14
CA GLY A 292 -1.87 25.75 -1.73
C GLY A 292 -2.30 27.12 -1.16
N GLY A 293 -3.57 27.27 -0.78
CA GLY A 293 -4.09 28.39 0.04
C GLY A 293 -5.46 28.92 -0.41
N ALA A 294 -6.40 29.12 0.52
CA ALA A 294 -7.71 29.73 0.23
C ALA A 294 -7.62 31.26 0.40
N GLY A 295 -7.86 32.01 -0.69
CA GLY A 295 -8.00 33.46 -0.65
C GLY A 295 -8.17 34.03 -2.06
N SER A 296 -9.09 34.96 -2.22
CA SER A 296 -9.42 35.55 -3.52
C SER A 296 -8.75 36.90 -3.75
N ALA A 297 -8.11 37.01 -4.93
CA ALA A 297 -7.63 38.20 -5.65
C ALA A 297 -6.16 38.61 -5.47
N ASN A 298 -5.44 38.60 -6.61
CA ASN A 298 -4.08 39.10 -6.86
C ASN A 298 -4.02 40.64 -6.77
N ASP A 299 -4.21 41.16 -5.56
CA ASP A 299 -4.13 42.59 -5.22
C ASP A 299 -2.96 42.92 -4.27
N GLY A 300 -2.14 41.93 -3.93
CA GLY A 300 -1.02 42.04 -2.98
C GLY A 300 -1.47 41.94 -1.51
N SER A 301 -2.66 41.43 -1.24
CA SER A 301 -3.14 41.11 0.11
C SER A 301 -2.70 39.72 0.58
N ALA A 302 -2.96 39.39 1.85
CA ALA A 302 -2.59 38.11 2.46
C ALA A 302 -3.38 36.88 1.93
N ASN A 303 -4.12 37.05 0.82
CA ASN A 303 -5.04 36.08 0.25
C ASN A 303 -4.56 35.54 -1.11
N ASP A 304 -3.34 35.84 -1.57
CA ASP A 304 -2.82 35.31 -2.83
C ASP A 304 -2.45 33.81 -2.74
N ILE A 305 -2.64 33.03 -3.82
CA ILE A 305 -2.26 31.60 -3.85
C ILE A 305 -0.79 31.45 -4.23
N LEU A 306 -0.04 30.74 -3.38
CA LEU A 306 1.37 30.42 -3.59
C LEU A 306 1.52 28.96 -4.02
N ILE A 307 2.29 28.72 -5.07
CA ILE A 307 2.68 27.34 -5.43
C ILE A 307 3.73 26.88 -4.43
N GLY A 308 3.29 26.06 -3.48
CA GLY A 308 4.12 25.54 -2.40
C GLY A 308 5.17 24.53 -2.89
N PRO A 309 6.17 24.23 -2.05
CA PRO A 309 7.08 23.13 -2.31
C PRO A 309 6.30 21.81 -2.42
N ALA A 310 6.88 20.83 -3.10
CA ALA A 310 6.29 19.50 -3.21
C ALA A 310 5.90 18.98 -1.82
N HIS A 311 4.76 18.31 -1.70
CA HIS A 311 4.22 17.77 -0.44
C HIS A 311 3.47 16.46 -0.70
N ARG A 312 3.11 15.72 0.35
CA ARG A 312 2.43 14.43 0.17
C ARG A 312 1.00 14.65 -0.36
N PRO A 313 0.46 13.75 -1.22
CA PRO A 313 -0.90 13.83 -1.73
C PRO A 313 -2.00 13.90 -0.64
N ASN A 314 -1.73 13.42 0.57
CA ASN A 314 -2.64 13.51 1.71
C ASN A 314 -2.64 14.88 2.39
N ALA A 315 -1.75 15.80 2.01
CA ALA A 315 -1.74 17.20 2.43
C ALA A 315 -2.52 18.11 1.46
N LEU A 316 -3.26 17.53 0.51
CA LEU A 316 -4.39 18.19 -0.14
C LEU A 316 -5.46 18.48 0.93
N THR A 317 -5.29 19.55 1.70
CA THR A 317 -6.21 19.95 2.77
C THR A 317 -7.53 20.43 2.18
N PHE A 318 -8.49 19.52 1.97
CA PHE A 318 -9.89 19.87 1.70
C PHE A 318 -10.85 18.82 2.29
N PRO A 319 -12.03 19.23 2.79
CA PRO A 319 -12.94 18.40 3.57
C PRO A 319 -13.41 17.17 2.78
N ASN A 320 -13.16 15.99 3.34
CA ASN A 320 -13.70 14.62 3.19
C ASN A 320 -14.67 14.18 2.05
N ASP A 321 -14.95 14.96 1.01
CA ASP A 321 -16.04 14.72 0.04
C ASP A 321 -15.56 14.41 -1.41
N PHE A 322 -14.46 13.67 -1.62
CA PHE A 322 -14.08 13.31 -3.00
C PHE A 322 -14.91 12.13 -3.52
N GLY A 323 -15.86 12.39 -4.43
CA GLY A 323 -16.63 11.35 -5.09
C GLY A 323 -15.81 10.52 -6.09
N HIS A 324 -14.82 11.13 -6.78
CA HIS A 324 -14.05 10.46 -7.85
C HIS A 324 -12.60 10.97 -8.01
N VAL A 325 -11.69 10.08 -8.45
CA VAL A 325 -10.30 10.35 -8.80
C VAL A 325 -9.98 9.83 -10.20
N VAL A 326 -9.23 10.62 -10.98
CA VAL A 326 -8.71 10.26 -12.30
C VAL A 326 -7.21 10.55 -12.37
N ILE A 327 -6.41 9.59 -12.82
CA ILE A 327 -4.97 9.77 -13.06
C ILE A 327 -4.72 9.80 -14.57
N TYR A 328 -4.19 10.91 -15.07
CA TYR A 328 -3.67 11.02 -16.43
C TYR A 328 -2.17 10.76 -16.42
N ARG A 329 -1.73 9.87 -17.33
CA ARG A 329 -0.33 9.50 -17.48
C ARG A 329 0.12 9.63 -18.93
N LEU A 330 1.36 10.08 -19.12
CA LEU A 330 2.00 10.09 -20.43
C LEU A 330 2.22 8.67 -20.95
N ASP A 331 1.98 8.46 -22.24
CA ASP A 331 2.23 7.22 -22.98
C ASP A 331 3.73 7.02 -23.32
N ALA A 332 4.62 7.45 -22.42
CA ALA A 332 6.06 7.36 -22.58
C ALA A 332 6.62 6.16 -21.80
N PRO A 333 7.48 5.32 -22.40
CA PRO A 333 8.19 4.26 -21.68
C PRO A 333 8.98 4.81 -20.49
N VAL A 334 9.02 4.05 -19.40
CA VAL A 334 9.78 4.40 -18.19
C VAL A 334 10.87 3.38 -17.98
N ILE A 335 12.12 3.83 -17.97
CA ILE A 335 13.28 3.05 -17.52
C ILE A 335 13.42 3.23 -16.01
N ALA A 336 13.47 2.12 -15.27
CA ALA A 336 13.59 2.04 -13.81
C ALA A 336 14.75 1.11 -13.42
N ASP A 337 15.05 1.00 -12.12
CA ASP A 337 16.11 0.14 -11.53
C ASP A 337 17.44 0.17 -12.30
N VAL A 338 18.03 1.37 -12.42
CA VAL A 338 19.29 1.57 -13.14
C VAL A 338 20.49 1.22 -12.25
N SER A 339 21.31 0.27 -12.69
CA SER A 339 22.49 -0.20 -11.96
C SER A 339 23.80 0.38 -12.54
N PRO A 340 24.74 0.87 -11.70
CA PRO A 340 26.02 1.38 -12.18
C PRO A 340 26.90 0.28 -12.76
N LEU A 341 27.77 0.63 -13.70
CA LEU A 341 28.69 -0.28 -14.39
C LEU A 341 30.15 0.01 -14.01
N ALA A 342 30.81 -0.93 -13.35
CA ALA A 342 32.26 -0.89 -13.15
C ALA A 342 32.96 -1.77 -14.21
N ILE A 343 33.88 -1.19 -14.98
CA ILE A 343 34.54 -1.88 -16.11
C ILE A 343 36.02 -1.49 -16.24
N ALA A 344 36.87 -2.47 -16.54
CA ALA A 344 38.30 -2.23 -16.77
C ALA A 344 38.54 -1.66 -18.18
N GLY A 345 39.61 -0.87 -18.36
CA GLY A 345 39.96 -0.32 -19.67
C GLY A 345 40.18 -1.42 -20.73
N ASN A 346 39.66 -1.20 -21.94
CA ASN A 346 39.61 -2.17 -23.05
C ASN A 346 38.73 -3.42 -22.83
N ALA A 347 37.92 -3.49 -21.77
CA ALA A 347 36.97 -4.58 -21.55
C ALA A 347 35.58 -4.27 -22.16
N THR A 348 34.73 -5.29 -22.26
CA THR A 348 33.35 -5.14 -22.75
C THR A 348 32.32 -5.68 -21.76
N ALA A 349 31.17 -5.02 -21.59
CA ALA A 349 30.08 -5.43 -20.70
C ALA A 349 28.70 -5.31 -21.38
N ALA A 350 27.73 -6.11 -20.94
CA ALA A 350 26.36 -6.06 -21.46
C ALA A 350 25.54 -4.95 -20.78
N ILE A 351 24.74 -4.22 -21.57
CA ILE A 351 23.96 -3.07 -21.07
C ILE A 351 22.55 -3.51 -20.64
N ALA A 352 21.92 -4.45 -21.35
CA ALA A 352 20.54 -4.85 -21.09
C ALA A 352 20.23 -5.28 -19.63
N PRO A 353 21.12 -5.99 -18.90
CA PRO A 353 20.86 -6.37 -17.51
C PRO A 353 20.89 -5.22 -16.50
N LEU A 354 21.36 -4.02 -16.91
CA LEU A 354 21.58 -2.89 -16.02
C LEU A 354 20.34 -2.01 -15.83
N ILE A 355 19.28 -2.26 -16.61
CA ILE A 355 18.05 -1.46 -16.58
C ILE A 355 16.81 -2.35 -16.60
N SER A 356 15.71 -1.85 -16.05
CA SER A 356 14.36 -2.39 -16.27
C SER A 356 13.52 -1.37 -17.03
N VAL A 357 12.58 -1.81 -17.87
CA VAL A 357 11.73 -0.91 -18.65
C VAL A 357 10.27 -1.34 -18.55
N SER A 358 9.38 -0.37 -18.36
CA SER A 358 7.92 -0.58 -18.38
C SER A 358 7.24 0.36 -19.37
N ASP A 359 6.23 -0.14 -20.06
CA ASP A 359 5.30 0.69 -20.83
C ASP A 359 4.05 0.95 -19.97
N PRO A 360 3.71 2.21 -19.69
CA PRO A 360 2.53 2.58 -18.92
C PRO A 360 1.18 2.04 -19.43
N ARG A 361 1.02 1.76 -20.72
CA ARG A 361 -0.20 1.14 -21.30
C ARG A 361 -0.14 -0.39 -21.38
N GLY A 362 0.95 -1.01 -20.90
CA GLY A 362 1.21 -2.43 -21.07
C GLY A 362 1.54 -2.83 -22.52
N GLY A 363 1.89 -1.85 -23.37
CA GLY A 363 2.46 -2.09 -24.69
C GLY A 363 3.85 -2.72 -24.61
N GLY A 364 4.33 -3.26 -25.74
CA GLY A 364 5.70 -3.77 -25.84
C GLY A 364 6.69 -2.64 -26.17
N ILE A 365 7.89 -2.72 -25.61
CA ILE A 365 9.00 -1.89 -26.09
C ILE A 365 9.45 -2.43 -27.46
N VAL A 366 9.57 -1.54 -28.44
CA VAL A 366 9.92 -1.90 -29.82
C VAL A 366 11.31 -1.42 -30.20
N GLY A 367 11.92 -0.51 -29.44
CA GLY A 367 13.28 -0.05 -29.69
C GLY A 367 13.90 0.71 -28.53
N TYR A 368 15.21 0.89 -28.63
CA TYR A 368 16.05 1.60 -27.67
C TYR A 368 16.99 2.55 -28.40
N GLN A 369 17.41 3.58 -27.69
CA GLN A 369 18.50 4.44 -28.11
C GLN A 369 19.55 4.53 -27.01
N ILE A 370 20.82 4.55 -27.42
CA ILE A 370 21.96 4.65 -26.53
C ILE A 370 23.02 5.60 -27.08
N TYR A 371 23.66 6.35 -26.19
CA TYR A 371 24.90 7.06 -26.47
C TYR A 371 25.72 7.19 -25.19
N ASP A 372 26.98 7.57 -25.34
CA ASP A 372 27.91 7.80 -24.25
C ASP A 372 28.14 9.33 -24.13
N THR A 373 28.14 9.89 -22.93
CA THR A 373 28.33 11.34 -22.74
C THR A 373 29.76 11.84 -22.96
N ASN A 374 30.77 10.96 -23.01
CA ASN A 374 32.18 11.35 -23.08
C ASN A 374 32.90 10.88 -24.36
N ALA A 375 33.14 11.81 -25.29
CA ALA A 375 33.81 11.52 -26.56
C ALA A 375 35.32 11.21 -26.45
N ASP A 376 35.96 11.53 -25.31
CA ASP A 376 37.42 11.56 -25.19
C ASP A 376 38.04 10.25 -24.66
N ALA A 377 37.24 9.28 -24.21
CA ALA A 377 37.73 8.07 -23.52
C ALA A 377 38.08 6.89 -24.45
N GLY A 378 37.72 6.93 -25.74
CA GLY A 378 37.88 5.83 -26.69
C GLY A 378 36.87 4.68 -26.50
N CYS A 379 35.78 4.95 -25.78
CA CYS A 379 34.67 4.04 -25.57
C CYS A 379 33.83 3.86 -26.84
N SER A 380 33.21 2.69 -27.00
CA SER A 380 32.31 2.39 -28.13
C SER A 380 31.22 1.40 -27.73
N PHE A 381 30.22 1.22 -28.59
CA PHE A 381 29.17 0.21 -28.44
C PHE A 381 29.36 -0.88 -29.49
N ILE A 382 29.27 -2.14 -29.09
CA ILE A 382 29.25 -3.28 -30.00
C ILE A 382 27.80 -3.71 -30.17
N VAL A 383 27.29 -3.58 -31.40
CA VAL A 383 25.91 -3.95 -31.77
C VAL A 383 25.97 -4.95 -32.91
N GLY A 384 25.44 -6.16 -32.70
CA GLY A 384 25.49 -7.23 -33.72
C GLY A 384 26.91 -7.56 -34.20
N GLY A 385 27.92 -7.38 -33.33
CA GLY A 385 29.34 -7.59 -33.64
C GLY A 385 30.06 -6.41 -34.31
N THR A 386 29.37 -5.28 -34.55
CA THR A 386 29.97 -4.07 -35.14
C THR A 386 30.21 -3.01 -34.06
N SER A 387 31.40 -2.41 -34.03
CA SER A 387 31.73 -1.30 -33.11
C SER A 387 31.24 0.03 -33.70
N LEU A 388 30.47 0.77 -32.91
CA LEU A 388 29.82 2.05 -33.24
C LEU A 388 30.09 3.06 -32.13
N THR A 389 30.22 4.34 -32.48
CA THR A 389 30.39 5.44 -31.51
C THR A 389 29.22 6.41 -31.61
N ALA A 390 28.73 6.87 -30.46
CA ALA A 390 27.64 7.83 -30.34
C ALA A 390 27.87 8.65 -29.07
N HIS A 391 27.89 9.98 -29.21
CA HIS A 391 28.30 10.87 -28.12
C HIS A 391 27.30 11.97 -27.76
N SER A 392 26.11 11.89 -28.33
CA SER A 392 25.05 12.87 -28.10
C SER A 392 23.68 12.26 -28.42
N PRO A 393 22.58 12.88 -27.95
CA PRO A 393 21.22 12.47 -28.33
C PRO A 393 20.99 12.41 -29.85
N GLU A 394 21.62 13.31 -30.62
CA GLU A 394 21.48 13.39 -32.07
C GLU A 394 22.26 12.29 -32.81
N SER A 395 23.30 11.74 -32.17
CA SER A 395 24.12 10.65 -32.70
C SER A 395 23.79 9.28 -32.10
N ALA A 396 22.77 9.21 -31.25
CA ALA A 396 22.41 8.01 -30.51
C ALA A 396 22.15 6.80 -31.43
N ILE A 397 22.70 5.65 -31.05
CA ILE A 397 22.52 4.39 -31.75
C ILE A 397 21.13 3.86 -31.44
N SER A 398 20.32 3.66 -32.49
CA SER A 398 19.01 3.03 -32.39
C SER A 398 19.12 1.52 -32.62
N VAL A 399 18.52 0.74 -31.73
CA VAL A 399 18.35 -0.71 -31.88
C VAL A 399 16.91 -1.11 -31.64
N ASP A 400 16.45 -2.20 -32.27
CA ASP A 400 15.16 -2.77 -31.91
C ASP A 400 15.23 -3.50 -30.56
N ALA A 401 14.07 -3.86 -30.00
CA ALA A 401 14.01 -4.45 -28.67
C ALA A 401 14.71 -5.83 -28.57
N ALA A 402 14.75 -6.61 -29.65
CA ALA A 402 15.44 -7.89 -29.68
C ALA A 402 16.97 -7.71 -29.72
N GLY A 403 17.44 -6.78 -30.54
CA GLY A 403 18.86 -6.46 -30.69
C GLY A 403 19.47 -5.75 -29.48
N PHE A 404 18.67 -5.11 -28.63
CA PHE A 404 19.16 -4.48 -27.41
C PHE A 404 19.83 -5.48 -26.44
N ALA A 405 19.36 -6.73 -26.40
CA ALA A 405 19.95 -7.78 -25.57
C ALA A 405 21.42 -8.09 -25.92
N ASP A 406 21.82 -7.82 -27.17
CA ASP A 406 23.16 -8.09 -27.69
C ASP A 406 24.08 -6.85 -27.66
N VAL A 407 23.59 -5.70 -27.20
CA VAL A 407 24.39 -4.47 -27.09
C VAL A 407 25.40 -4.60 -25.96
N ARG A 408 26.67 -4.37 -26.30
CA ARG A 408 27.77 -4.28 -25.33
C ARG A 408 28.39 -2.89 -25.31
N PHE A 409 28.71 -2.38 -24.13
CA PHE A 409 29.62 -1.25 -23.97
C PHE A 409 31.05 -1.77 -24.00
N ALA A 410 31.92 -1.12 -24.77
CA ALA A 410 33.34 -1.40 -24.86
C ALA A 410 34.12 -0.19 -24.31
N ALA A 411 34.73 -0.38 -23.14
CA ALA A 411 35.50 0.66 -22.47
C ALA A 411 36.78 0.97 -23.23
N GLY A 412 37.13 2.24 -23.36
CA GLY A 412 38.42 2.65 -23.90
C GLY A 412 39.57 2.45 -22.91
N SER A 413 40.77 2.94 -23.27
CA SER A 413 41.99 2.73 -22.47
C SER A 413 42.21 3.79 -21.39
N ALA A 414 41.38 4.83 -21.34
CA ALA A 414 41.49 5.93 -20.38
C ALA A 414 40.74 5.62 -19.08
N GLU A 415 41.33 6.00 -17.96
CA GLU A 415 40.76 5.85 -16.61
C GLU A 415 39.88 7.07 -16.28
N GLY A 416 38.78 6.88 -15.55
CA GLY A 416 37.87 7.97 -15.22
C GLY A 416 36.44 7.54 -14.93
N GLY A 417 35.56 8.53 -14.77
CA GLY A 417 34.10 8.32 -14.76
C GLY A 417 33.54 8.62 -16.14
N ASP A 418 32.50 7.87 -16.51
CA ASP A 418 31.80 7.99 -17.78
C ASP A 418 30.30 7.73 -17.56
N ALA A 419 29.43 8.08 -18.52
CA ALA A 419 27.99 7.84 -18.39
C ALA A 419 27.36 7.42 -19.72
N ILE A 420 26.65 6.29 -19.69
CA ILE A 420 25.88 5.79 -20.83
C ILE A 420 24.45 6.26 -20.68
N MET A 421 23.95 6.98 -21.67
CA MET A 421 22.57 7.44 -21.74
C MET A 421 21.74 6.44 -22.52
N VAL A 422 20.64 5.97 -21.94
CA VAL A 422 19.70 5.03 -22.58
C VAL A 422 18.26 5.54 -22.49
N ARG A 423 17.48 5.34 -23.56
CA ARG A 423 16.02 5.55 -23.56
C ARG A 423 15.30 4.47 -24.37
N ALA A 424 14.02 4.24 -24.05
CA ALA A 424 13.18 3.23 -24.70
C ALA A 424 12.07 3.83 -25.56
N TYR A 425 11.55 3.07 -26.52
CA TYR A 425 10.49 3.45 -27.45
C TYR A 425 9.40 2.38 -27.52
N ASN A 426 8.13 2.77 -27.38
CA ASN A 426 6.99 1.84 -27.46
C ASN A 426 6.30 1.80 -28.83
N GLY A 427 6.90 2.38 -29.87
CA GLY A 427 6.29 2.46 -31.20
C GLY A 427 5.47 3.73 -31.40
N ARG A 428 5.36 4.58 -30.37
CA ARG A 428 4.68 5.88 -30.45
C ARG A 428 5.47 7.00 -29.79
N TYR A 429 5.99 6.80 -28.58
CA TYR A 429 6.75 7.77 -27.81
C TYR A 429 8.08 7.22 -27.32
N TRP A 430 9.06 8.12 -27.28
CA TRP A 430 10.32 7.89 -26.59
C TRP A 430 10.15 8.22 -25.10
N GLY A 431 10.72 7.38 -24.25
CA GLY A 431 10.86 7.65 -22.83
C GLY A 431 11.99 8.64 -22.55
N ASP A 432 12.15 8.96 -21.27
CA ASP A 432 13.26 9.75 -20.77
C ASP A 432 14.61 9.07 -20.98
N TRP A 433 15.65 9.89 -21.16
CA TRP A 433 17.03 9.42 -21.03
C TRP A 433 17.33 9.11 -19.57
N GLN A 434 17.91 7.94 -19.33
CA GLN A 434 18.49 7.55 -18.05
C GLN A 434 20.00 7.35 -18.21
N ASP A 435 20.76 7.84 -17.25
CA ASP A 435 22.20 7.63 -17.17
C ASP A 435 22.53 6.34 -16.41
N ILE A 436 23.45 5.58 -16.97
CA ILE A 436 24.15 4.49 -16.30
C ILE A 436 25.54 5.02 -15.97
N ASP A 437 25.81 5.24 -14.69
CA ASP A 437 27.14 5.60 -14.20
C ASP A 437 28.15 4.51 -14.55
N VAL A 438 29.23 4.90 -15.23
CA VAL A 438 30.33 4.01 -15.62
C VAL A 438 31.61 4.41 -14.89
N ALA A 439 32.23 3.46 -14.19
CA ALA A 439 33.55 3.64 -13.58
C ALA A 439 34.62 2.88 -14.39
N LEU A 440 35.54 3.64 -15.01
CA LEU A 440 36.67 3.15 -15.81
C LEU A 440 37.96 3.09 -14.95
N GLY A 441 38.45 1.87 -14.68
CA GLY A 441 39.55 1.63 -13.72
C GLY A 441 40.98 1.48 -14.30
N ALA A 442 41.97 1.78 -13.45
CA ALA A 442 43.42 1.80 -13.67
C ALA A 442 44.20 0.52 -13.28
N SER A 443 45.10 0.06 -14.16
CA SER A 443 46.21 -0.91 -13.98
C SER A 443 45.94 -2.35 -13.46
N LEU A 444 46.53 -3.29 -14.19
CA LEU A 444 46.58 -4.76 -14.06
C LEU A 444 46.82 -5.28 -12.62
N GLN A 445 46.05 -6.28 -12.22
CA GLN A 445 46.31 -7.13 -11.05
C GLN A 445 47.25 -8.28 -11.48
N PRO A 446 48.28 -8.65 -10.68
CA PRO A 446 49.12 -9.80 -11.03
C PRO A 446 48.28 -11.07 -11.09
N ALA A 447 48.60 -11.99 -12.02
CA ALA A 447 47.96 -13.30 -12.02
C ALA A 447 48.24 -13.98 -10.68
N VAL A 448 47.18 -14.44 -10.03
CA VAL A 448 47.27 -15.17 -8.77
C VAL A 448 47.58 -16.61 -9.11
N LEU A 449 48.79 -17.06 -8.74
CA LEU A 449 49.12 -18.47 -8.65
C LEU A 449 48.98 -18.88 -7.19
N SER A 450 48.05 -19.78 -6.92
CA SER A 450 47.80 -20.34 -5.59
C SER A 450 48.01 -21.84 -5.62
N ALA A 451 48.77 -22.36 -4.65
CA ALA A 451 48.80 -23.80 -4.39
C ALA A 451 47.56 -24.19 -3.60
N THR A 452 47.00 -25.35 -3.90
CA THR A 452 45.87 -25.93 -3.16
C THR A 452 46.29 -26.32 -1.73
N ALA A 453 47.59 -26.55 -1.50
CA ALA A 453 48.20 -26.76 -0.19
C ALA A 453 49.69 -26.36 -0.20
N SER A 454 50.23 -25.92 0.95
CA SER A 454 51.66 -25.60 1.12
C SER A 454 52.55 -26.85 1.29
N GLU A 455 51.97 -27.97 1.69
CA GLU A 455 52.60 -29.29 1.76
C GLU A 455 51.63 -30.34 1.20
N LEU A 456 52.11 -31.20 0.29
CA LEU A 456 51.37 -32.31 -0.30
C LEU A 456 51.92 -33.64 0.21
N LYS A 457 51.07 -34.44 0.84
CA LYS A 457 51.46 -35.76 1.36
C LYS A 457 50.94 -36.85 0.43
N LEU A 458 51.84 -37.63 -0.15
CA LEU A 458 51.52 -38.70 -1.10
C LEU A 458 51.96 -40.05 -0.57
N HIS A 459 51.23 -41.10 -0.94
CA HIS A 459 51.66 -42.48 -0.72
C HIS A 459 52.63 -42.92 -1.82
N GLY A 460 53.50 -43.89 -1.52
CA GLY A 460 54.49 -44.34 -2.48
C GLY A 460 53.85 -44.93 -3.75
N GLY A 461 54.20 -44.39 -4.91
CA GLY A 461 53.63 -44.75 -6.23
C GLY A 461 52.39 -43.96 -6.63
N GLU A 462 51.82 -43.14 -5.74
CA GLU A 462 50.66 -42.29 -6.02
C GLU A 462 51.01 -41.21 -7.03
N SER A 463 50.08 -40.94 -7.95
CA SER A 463 50.26 -39.93 -9.00
C SER A 463 49.12 -38.91 -8.99
N VAL A 464 49.48 -37.63 -8.98
CA VAL A 464 48.54 -36.49 -8.94
C VAL A 464 48.73 -35.59 -10.15
N ALA A 465 47.65 -35.01 -10.67
CA ALA A 465 47.74 -34.05 -11.77
C ALA A 465 48.31 -32.72 -11.26
N LEU A 466 49.24 -32.09 -12.00
CA LEU A 466 49.77 -30.80 -11.56
C LEU A 466 48.70 -29.70 -11.53
N THR A 467 47.67 -29.80 -12.37
CA THR A 467 46.52 -28.87 -12.37
C THR A 467 45.62 -28.99 -11.16
N SER A 468 45.70 -30.08 -10.38
CA SER A 468 44.99 -30.17 -9.09
C SER A 468 45.82 -29.66 -7.92
N LEU A 469 47.09 -29.31 -8.14
CA LEU A 469 47.99 -28.79 -7.11
C LEU A 469 48.12 -27.27 -7.12
N VAL A 470 47.91 -26.67 -8.30
CA VAL A 470 47.98 -25.22 -8.48
C VAL A 470 46.79 -24.73 -9.29
N SER A 471 46.21 -23.61 -8.86
CA SER A 471 45.29 -22.82 -9.66
C SER A 471 45.95 -21.53 -10.05
N ALA A 472 45.94 -21.21 -11.35
CA ALA A 472 46.40 -19.93 -11.86
C ALA A 472 45.24 -19.20 -12.51
N SER A 473 44.99 -17.96 -12.08
CA SER A 473 44.01 -17.08 -12.71
C SER A 473 44.64 -15.70 -12.92
N SER A 474 44.55 -15.18 -14.14
CA SER A 474 44.82 -13.77 -14.42
C SER A 474 43.48 -13.10 -14.74
N PRO A 475 43.07 -12.08 -13.98
CA PRO A 475 41.85 -11.31 -14.24
C PRO A 475 41.82 -10.61 -15.62
N ASP A 476 42.97 -10.52 -16.28
CA ASP A 476 43.31 -9.48 -17.26
C ASP A 476 44.15 -9.99 -18.45
N SER A 477 44.51 -11.28 -18.50
CA SER A 477 45.16 -11.93 -19.65
C SER A 477 45.03 -13.46 -19.62
N THR A 478 45.29 -14.15 -20.73
CA THR A 478 45.45 -15.62 -20.72
C THR A 478 46.87 -16.01 -20.29
N ILE A 479 47.02 -17.04 -19.45
CA ILE A 479 48.33 -17.59 -19.12
C ILE A 479 49.00 -18.12 -20.41
N SER A 480 50.18 -17.60 -20.73
CA SER A 480 50.92 -17.93 -21.94
C SER A 480 51.69 -19.25 -21.81
N TYR A 481 52.31 -19.52 -20.66
CA TYR A 481 52.97 -20.81 -20.36
C TYR A 481 53.23 -20.99 -18.85
N TYR A 482 53.50 -22.23 -18.45
CA TYR A 482 53.95 -22.63 -17.11
C TYR A 482 55.39 -23.11 -17.15
N ASN A 483 56.23 -22.67 -16.22
CA ASN A 483 57.54 -23.23 -15.94
C ASN A 483 57.43 -24.23 -14.79
N VAL A 484 57.97 -25.44 -14.97
CA VAL A 484 58.01 -26.50 -13.95
C VAL A 484 59.47 -26.86 -13.69
N VAL A 485 59.88 -26.79 -12.42
CA VAL A 485 61.23 -27.14 -11.97
C VAL A 485 61.14 -28.30 -10.99
N ASP A 486 61.70 -29.43 -11.39
CA ASP A 486 61.75 -30.69 -10.64
C ASP A 486 63.20 -30.96 -10.20
N PRO A 487 63.54 -30.97 -8.89
CA PRO A 487 64.88 -31.28 -8.40
C PRO A 487 65.22 -32.77 -8.52
N ALA A 488 66.50 -33.12 -8.55
CA ALA A 488 66.95 -34.49 -8.86
C ALA A 488 66.72 -35.57 -7.75
N PHE A 489 65.97 -35.28 -6.70
CA PHE A 489 65.80 -36.15 -5.52
C PHE A 489 64.34 -36.18 -5.07
N GLY A 490 63.74 -37.38 -5.03
CA GLY A 490 62.31 -37.60 -4.75
C GLY A 490 61.60 -38.19 -5.97
N GLY A 491 60.30 -37.99 -6.12
CA GLY A 491 59.48 -38.56 -7.19
C GLY A 491 59.83 -37.99 -8.57
N SER A 492 58.84 -37.89 -9.47
CA SER A 492 59.11 -37.32 -10.80
C SER A 492 57.87 -36.73 -11.48
N VAL A 493 58.07 -35.63 -12.22
CA VAL A 493 57.06 -35.12 -13.15
C VAL A 493 56.98 -35.97 -14.42
N GLN A 494 55.85 -36.66 -14.57
CA GLN A 494 55.48 -37.45 -15.74
C GLN A 494 54.84 -36.57 -16.81
N LEU A 495 55.40 -36.60 -18.02
CA LEU A 495 54.95 -35.75 -19.13
C LEU A 495 53.63 -36.20 -19.77
N ASN A 496 53.32 -37.50 -19.73
CA ASN A 496 52.09 -38.09 -20.31
C ASN A 496 51.74 -37.58 -21.73
N GLY A 497 52.75 -37.48 -22.61
CA GLY A 497 52.58 -36.99 -23.98
C GLY A 497 52.55 -35.47 -24.13
N ALA A 498 52.81 -34.69 -23.07
CA ALA A 498 53.08 -33.27 -23.16
C ALA A 498 54.41 -32.99 -23.88
N THR A 499 54.44 -31.92 -24.67
CA THR A 499 55.66 -31.40 -25.31
C THR A 499 56.03 -30.07 -24.67
N SER A 500 57.27 -29.92 -24.22
CA SER A 500 57.76 -28.63 -23.70
C SER A 500 58.11 -27.68 -24.84
N ILE A 501 57.97 -26.39 -24.59
CA ILE A 501 58.33 -25.31 -25.53
C ILE A 501 59.74 -24.76 -25.29
N ALA A 502 60.31 -25.00 -24.11
CA ALA A 502 61.72 -24.74 -23.81
C ALA A 502 62.19 -25.63 -22.66
N SER A 503 63.51 -25.89 -22.62
CA SER A 503 64.17 -26.63 -21.54
C SER A 503 65.46 -25.92 -21.12
N ARG A 504 65.69 -25.80 -19.81
CA ARG A 504 66.85 -25.12 -19.23
C ARG A 504 67.41 -25.98 -18.09
N ALA A 505 68.72 -25.92 -17.85
CA ALA A 505 69.32 -26.54 -16.68
C ALA A 505 68.96 -25.74 -15.41
N SER A 506 68.50 -26.41 -14.36
CA SER A 506 68.23 -25.79 -13.06
C SER A 506 69.52 -25.67 -12.22
N PRO A 507 69.69 -24.62 -11.40
CA PRO A 507 70.82 -24.47 -10.47
C PRO A 507 71.02 -25.65 -9.52
N ASP A 508 69.94 -26.38 -9.21
CA ASP A 508 69.93 -27.48 -8.23
C ASP A 508 70.13 -28.87 -8.86
N GLY A 509 70.58 -28.93 -10.12
CA GLY A 509 70.87 -30.18 -10.84
C GLY A 509 69.67 -30.85 -11.52
N GLY A 510 68.48 -30.26 -11.43
CA GLY A 510 67.26 -30.68 -12.13
C GLY A 510 67.04 -30.02 -13.51
N LEU A 511 65.90 -30.31 -14.15
CA LEU A 511 65.47 -29.70 -15.42
C LEU A 511 64.32 -28.72 -15.19
N SER A 512 64.42 -27.53 -15.79
CA SER A 512 63.36 -26.51 -15.84
C SER A 512 62.71 -26.53 -17.22
N LEU A 513 61.41 -26.79 -17.28
CA LEU A 513 60.67 -27.01 -18.52
C LEU A 513 59.47 -26.05 -18.63
N ASP A 514 59.35 -25.40 -19.80
CA ASP A 514 58.24 -24.50 -20.12
C ASP A 514 57.14 -25.25 -20.90
N PHE A 515 55.87 -25.07 -20.55
CA PHE A 515 54.71 -25.73 -21.18
C PHE A 515 53.55 -24.76 -21.43
N LEU A 516 52.91 -24.83 -22.60
CA LEU A 516 51.62 -24.16 -22.84
C LEU A 516 50.53 -24.73 -21.90
N PRO A 517 49.48 -23.98 -21.55
CA PRO A 517 48.44 -24.43 -20.61
C PRO A 517 47.83 -25.80 -20.94
N GLU A 518 47.56 -26.08 -22.21
CA GLU A 518 47.02 -27.36 -22.67
C GLU A 518 48.01 -28.53 -22.59
N GLN A 519 49.32 -28.25 -22.56
CA GLN A 519 50.35 -29.26 -22.33
C GLN A 519 50.62 -29.45 -20.84
N PHE A 520 50.57 -28.38 -20.05
CA PHE A 520 50.65 -28.42 -18.60
C PHE A 520 49.54 -29.28 -17.99
N ALA A 521 48.32 -29.23 -18.54
CA ALA A 521 47.18 -30.05 -18.11
C ALA A 521 47.40 -31.57 -18.19
N LYS A 522 48.40 -32.02 -18.94
CA LYS A 522 48.74 -33.45 -19.07
C LYS A 522 49.76 -33.91 -18.04
N LEU A 523 50.46 -32.98 -17.39
CA LEU A 523 51.53 -33.30 -16.46
C LEU A 523 50.98 -33.89 -15.17
N ARG A 524 51.66 -34.92 -14.68
CA ARG A 524 51.39 -35.51 -13.37
C ARG A 524 52.66 -35.60 -12.57
N TYR A 525 52.59 -35.36 -11.28
CA TYR A 525 53.67 -35.73 -10.36
C TYR A 525 53.43 -37.17 -9.89
N GLN A 526 54.47 -38.01 -9.85
CA GLN A 526 54.41 -39.36 -9.32
C GLN A 526 55.40 -39.52 -8.17
N ALA A 527 54.87 -39.81 -6.97
CA ALA A 527 55.67 -40.05 -5.78
C ALA A 527 56.42 -41.39 -5.90
N ASP A 528 57.68 -41.40 -5.50
CA ASP A 528 58.45 -42.64 -5.38
C ASP A 528 58.18 -43.31 -4.01
N THR A 529 58.96 -44.34 -3.67
CA THR A 529 58.83 -45.05 -2.38
C THR A 529 59.90 -44.64 -1.35
N SER A 530 60.66 -43.56 -1.58
CA SER A 530 61.81 -43.20 -0.74
C SER A 530 61.41 -42.24 0.39
N VAL A 531 62.01 -42.39 1.58
CA VAL A 531 61.61 -41.63 2.77
C VAL A 531 62.39 -40.31 2.83
N GLY A 532 61.74 -39.21 2.44
CA GLY A 532 62.28 -37.85 2.42
C GLY A 532 61.32 -36.92 1.67
N GLY A 533 61.33 -35.61 1.99
CA GLY A 533 60.49 -34.64 1.29
C GLY A 533 61.24 -33.89 0.18
N GLU A 534 60.55 -33.50 -0.90
CA GLU A 534 61.08 -32.73 -2.03
C GLU A 534 60.32 -31.40 -2.24
N MET A 535 60.87 -30.52 -3.08
CA MET A 535 60.29 -29.19 -3.36
C MET A 535 60.09 -28.98 -4.85
N LEU A 536 58.86 -29.17 -5.32
CA LEU A 536 58.46 -28.89 -6.70
C LEU A 536 58.14 -27.40 -6.84
N THR A 537 58.70 -26.73 -7.85
CA THR A 537 58.41 -25.30 -8.11
C THR A 537 57.67 -25.13 -9.42
N ILE A 538 56.54 -24.41 -9.38
CA ILE A 538 55.73 -24.08 -10.57
C ILE A 538 55.56 -22.55 -10.65
N THR A 539 55.77 -21.99 -11.84
CA THR A 539 55.59 -20.56 -12.13
C THR A 539 54.71 -20.39 -13.36
N ALA A 540 53.72 -19.50 -13.32
CA ALA A 540 52.89 -19.17 -14.48
C ALA A 540 53.37 -17.85 -15.13
N HIS A 541 53.23 -17.72 -16.45
CA HIS A 541 53.71 -16.55 -17.21
C HIS A 541 52.63 -16.04 -18.17
N ASN A 542 52.46 -14.71 -18.29
CA ASN A 542 51.54 -14.05 -19.23
C ASN A 542 52.22 -13.01 -20.15
N GLY A 543 53.55 -13.04 -20.25
CA GLY A 543 54.36 -12.09 -21.04
C GLY A 543 55.40 -11.30 -20.23
N SER A 544 55.27 -11.28 -18.90
CA SER A 544 56.31 -10.89 -17.92
C SER A 544 56.45 -11.99 -16.87
N PRO A 545 57.58 -12.10 -16.13
CA PRO A 545 57.70 -13.08 -15.05
C PRO A 545 56.77 -12.71 -13.88
N LEU A 546 55.94 -13.66 -13.43
CA LEU A 546 54.99 -13.53 -12.32
C LEU A 546 55.45 -14.32 -11.08
N ALA A 547 54.74 -14.20 -9.96
CA ALA A 547 55.06 -14.83 -8.68
C ALA A 547 55.14 -16.37 -8.74
N SER A 548 56.18 -16.96 -8.12
CA SER A 548 56.38 -18.41 -8.02
C SER A 548 55.76 -18.98 -6.73
N VAL A 549 55.17 -20.18 -6.80
CA VAL A 549 54.72 -20.91 -5.61
C VAL A 549 55.58 -22.17 -5.42
N PRO A 550 56.35 -22.27 -4.33
CA PRO A 550 57.04 -23.50 -3.98
C PRO A 550 56.09 -24.50 -3.28
N LEU A 551 56.19 -25.79 -3.61
CA LEU A 551 55.32 -26.84 -3.08
C LEU A 551 56.16 -27.96 -2.45
N SER A 552 56.03 -28.15 -1.12
CA SER A 552 56.70 -29.26 -0.42
C SER A 552 55.94 -30.57 -0.60
N ILE A 553 56.60 -31.67 -0.96
CA ILE A 553 55.98 -33.01 -1.09
C ILE A 553 56.64 -33.98 -0.09
N SER A 554 55.87 -34.75 0.69
CA SER A 554 56.38 -35.72 1.67
C SER A 554 55.57 -37.04 1.72
N LEU A 555 56.15 -38.13 2.26
CA LEU A 555 55.54 -39.48 2.27
C LEU A 555 54.68 -39.73 3.53
N ALA A 556 53.44 -40.22 3.38
CA ALA A 556 52.48 -40.36 4.49
C ALA A 556 52.43 -41.76 5.16
N THR A 557 52.44 -41.83 6.51
CA THR A 557 51.93 -42.97 7.30
C THR A 557 50.91 -42.47 8.33
N VAL A 558 49.64 -42.91 8.28
CA VAL A 558 48.56 -42.38 9.14
C VAL A 558 47.57 -43.48 9.57
N ALA A 559 47.15 -43.46 10.85
CA ALA A 559 46.11 -44.32 11.46
C ALA A 559 44.68 -43.86 11.07
N PRO A 560 43.62 -44.70 11.20
CA PRO A 560 42.25 -44.27 10.91
C PRO A 560 41.81 -43.10 11.81
N SER A 561 40.90 -42.25 11.34
CA SER A 561 40.35 -41.14 12.14
C SER A 561 38.87 -41.30 12.38
N VAL A 562 38.43 -40.93 13.59
CA VAL A 562 37.01 -40.93 14.00
C VAL A 562 36.60 -39.49 14.26
N HIS A 563 35.59 -39.01 13.56
CA HIS A 563 35.03 -37.68 13.75
C HIS A 563 33.60 -37.80 14.27
N GLY A 564 33.34 -37.32 15.48
CA GLY A 564 31.99 -37.27 16.02
C GLY A 564 31.17 -36.17 15.37
N ILE A 565 29.90 -36.47 15.04
CA ILE A 565 28.98 -35.52 14.43
C ILE A 565 28.05 -34.99 15.54
N PRO A 566 28.19 -33.73 15.97
CA PRO A 566 27.34 -33.16 17.00
C PRO A 566 25.87 -33.21 16.60
N HIS A 567 24.99 -33.57 17.53
CA HIS A 567 23.55 -33.60 17.33
C HIS A 567 22.81 -32.93 18.49
N ALA A 568 21.76 -32.20 18.16
CA ALA A 568 20.72 -31.79 19.08
C ALA A 568 19.61 -32.85 19.05
N VAL A 569 19.17 -33.31 20.22
CA VAL A 569 18.21 -34.43 20.35
C VAL A 569 17.12 -34.11 21.35
N GLU A 570 15.92 -34.65 21.12
CA GLU A 570 14.80 -34.55 22.06
C GLU A 570 14.96 -35.53 23.24
N PRO A 571 14.39 -35.24 24.41
CA PRO A 571 14.39 -36.17 25.53
C PRO A 571 13.87 -37.56 25.17
N GLY A 572 14.72 -38.58 25.33
CA GLY A 572 14.39 -39.98 25.02
C GLY A 572 14.43 -40.39 23.55
N GLU A 573 14.83 -39.49 22.63
CA GLU A 573 15.00 -39.78 21.20
C GLU A 573 16.02 -40.90 20.96
N LYS A 574 15.77 -41.76 19.96
CA LYS A 574 16.64 -42.88 19.59
C LYS A 574 17.33 -42.63 18.26
N LEU A 575 18.66 -42.63 18.27
CA LEU A 575 19.50 -42.46 17.08
C LEU A 575 20.21 -43.75 16.72
N SER A 576 20.42 -43.98 15.42
CA SER A 576 21.33 -45.03 14.96
C SER A 576 22.74 -44.70 15.40
N PHE A 577 23.47 -45.68 15.93
CA PHE A 577 24.82 -45.41 16.42
C PHE A 577 25.78 -45.05 15.27
N ALA A 578 25.56 -45.62 14.08
CA ALA A 578 26.35 -45.34 12.88
C ALA A 578 26.17 -43.90 12.34
N SER A 579 25.10 -43.18 12.70
CA SER A 579 24.88 -41.79 12.25
C SER A 579 25.55 -40.76 13.16
N LEU A 580 26.13 -41.17 14.28
CA LEU A 580 26.70 -40.26 15.29
C LEU A 580 28.16 -39.90 15.03
N PHE A 581 28.85 -40.61 14.14
CA PHE A 581 30.25 -40.34 13.79
C PHE A 581 30.54 -40.79 12.37
N SER A 582 31.56 -40.19 11.77
CA SER A 582 32.19 -40.70 10.56
C SER A 582 33.54 -41.31 10.90
N VAL A 583 33.90 -42.39 10.21
CA VAL A 583 35.24 -42.96 10.27
C VAL A 583 35.87 -42.82 8.91
N THR A 584 37.02 -42.16 8.87
CA THR A 584 37.84 -42.09 7.66
C THR A 584 38.95 -43.11 7.81
N LEU A 585 38.93 -44.10 6.92
CA LEU A 585 40.01 -45.07 6.80
C LEU A 585 41.19 -44.39 6.10
N ALA A 586 42.36 -44.41 6.74
CA ALA A 586 43.58 -43.84 6.19
C ALA A 586 44.37 -44.84 5.32
N ASP A 587 44.02 -46.13 5.36
CA ASP A 587 44.44 -47.19 4.44
C ASP A 587 43.22 -48.02 3.98
N ASP A 588 43.35 -48.87 2.95
CA ASP A 588 42.27 -49.75 2.46
C ASP A 588 41.91 -50.89 3.45
N LYS A 589 42.28 -50.79 4.75
CA LYS A 589 41.92 -51.80 5.75
C LYS A 589 40.57 -51.47 6.39
N PRO A 590 39.62 -52.41 6.37
CA PRO A 590 38.31 -52.19 6.98
C PRO A 590 38.39 -52.18 8.51
N ILE A 591 37.54 -51.37 9.16
CA ILE A 591 37.32 -51.47 10.62
C ILE A 591 36.74 -52.84 10.94
N VAL A 592 37.30 -53.51 11.96
CA VAL A 592 36.86 -54.84 12.40
C VAL A 592 35.96 -54.80 13.64
N SER A 593 36.10 -53.79 14.50
CA SER A 593 35.28 -53.66 15.73
C SER A 593 35.21 -52.23 16.26
N TYR A 594 34.14 -51.95 17.03
CA TYR A 594 33.94 -50.69 17.76
C TYR A 594 33.73 -50.93 19.25
N THR A 595 34.43 -50.16 20.09
CA THR A 595 34.14 -50.07 21.53
C THR A 595 33.40 -48.77 21.82
N LEU A 596 32.25 -48.87 22.47
CA LEU A 596 31.31 -47.78 22.76
C LEU A 596 31.27 -47.54 24.27
N SER A 597 31.34 -46.28 24.72
CA SER A 597 31.32 -45.96 26.15
C SER A 597 30.48 -44.74 26.49
N THR A 598 29.58 -44.89 27.48
CA THR A 598 28.77 -43.81 28.06
C THR A 598 29.36 -43.24 29.36
N SER A 599 30.49 -43.77 29.84
CA SER A 599 31.06 -43.43 31.16
C SER A 599 32.32 -42.55 31.12
N GLY A 600 32.69 -42.04 29.94
CA GLY A 600 33.74 -41.03 29.77
C GLY A 600 35.16 -41.56 29.98
N ILE A 601 35.94 -41.66 28.89
CA ILE A 601 37.39 -41.45 28.95
C ILE A 601 37.67 -40.10 28.32
N VAL A 602 38.15 -39.16 29.14
CA VAL A 602 38.76 -37.88 28.73
C VAL A 602 40.27 -38.07 28.83
N VAL A 603 40.98 -37.94 27.70
CA VAL A 603 42.39 -37.51 27.72
C VAL A 603 42.46 -36.22 26.91
N ILE A 604 42.39 -35.09 27.61
CA ILE A 604 42.92 -33.82 27.13
C ILE A 604 43.70 -33.21 28.30
N ASP A 605 44.89 -32.74 27.99
CA ASP A 605 45.86 -32.07 28.86
C ASP A 605 45.21 -31.10 29.88
N TRP A 606 45.62 -31.25 31.15
CA TRP A 606 45.48 -30.34 32.30
C TRP A 606 44.20 -29.51 32.47
N GLY A 607 43.30 -30.03 33.32
CA GLY A 607 42.84 -29.27 34.50
C GLY A 607 41.41 -28.68 34.48
N SER A 608 40.38 -29.53 34.58
CA SER A 608 39.16 -29.30 35.41
C SER A 608 38.19 -30.47 35.24
N TYR A 609 37.67 -31.01 36.36
CA TYR A 609 36.75 -32.14 36.38
C TYR A 609 35.30 -31.64 36.41
N LEU A 610 34.46 -32.10 35.48
CA LEU A 610 33.00 -32.06 35.60
C LEU A 610 32.50 -33.50 35.60
N THR A 611 31.80 -33.90 36.65
CA THR A 611 31.13 -35.20 36.75
C THR A 611 29.90 -35.22 35.83
N PRO A 612 29.65 -36.28 35.04
CA PRO A 612 28.44 -36.38 34.23
C PRO A 612 27.22 -36.58 35.13
N SER A 613 26.27 -35.64 35.08
CA SER A 613 24.89 -35.88 35.50
C SER A 613 24.20 -36.75 34.44
N SER A 614 23.62 -37.88 34.87
CA SER A 614 22.54 -38.65 34.24
C SER A 614 22.25 -38.49 32.74
N GLY A 615 22.30 -39.59 31.96
CA GLY A 615 21.04 -40.00 31.33
C GLY A 615 20.95 -40.74 29.99
N GLY A 616 21.98 -41.02 29.19
CA GLY A 616 21.82 -41.79 27.93
C GLY A 616 21.95 -43.31 28.07
N SER A 617 21.36 -44.11 27.16
CA SER A 617 21.53 -45.58 27.15
C SER A 617 21.81 -46.16 25.76
N VAL A 618 22.63 -47.21 25.69
CA VAL A 618 22.93 -47.95 24.45
C VAL A 618 22.04 -49.18 24.34
N LEU A 619 21.31 -49.28 23.24
CA LEU A 619 20.41 -50.39 22.91
C LEU A 619 21.06 -51.24 21.81
N LEU A 620 21.36 -52.51 22.09
CA LEU A 620 22.06 -53.37 21.13
C LEU A 620 21.15 -53.95 20.03
N ASN A 621 19.83 -53.93 20.21
CA ASN A 621 18.81 -54.47 19.30
C ASN A 621 19.21 -55.73 18.49
N GLY A 622 19.78 -56.74 19.17
CA GLY A 622 20.18 -58.01 18.56
C GLY A 622 21.66 -58.12 18.15
N ALA A 623 22.48 -57.07 18.32
CA ALA A 623 23.94 -57.16 18.30
C ALA A 623 24.47 -57.92 19.53
N THR A 624 25.56 -58.66 19.34
CA THR A 624 26.21 -59.37 20.46
C THR A 624 27.28 -58.46 21.07
N ASN A 625 27.18 -58.18 22.37
CA ASN A 625 28.28 -57.53 23.10
C ASN A 625 29.39 -58.55 23.34
N LEU A 626 30.56 -58.31 22.75
CA LEU A 626 31.73 -59.18 22.84
C LEU A 626 32.55 -58.89 24.11
N LEU A 627 32.19 -57.90 24.93
CA LEU A 627 32.73 -57.62 26.26
C LEU A 627 31.72 -58.04 27.35
N PRO A 628 31.92 -59.19 28.03
CA PRO A 628 30.88 -59.75 28.92
C PRO A 628 30.65 -59.01 30.24
N ASP A 629 31.62 -58.25 30.78
CA ASP A 629 31.61 -57.84 32.20
C ASP A 629 32.07 -56.38 32.49
N SER A 630 31.70 -55.39 31.67
CA SER A 630 32.05 -53.98 31.92
C SER A 630 30.84 -53.05 31.82
N PRO A 631 30.21 -52.67 32.96
CA PRO A 631 29.09 -51.73 32.97
C PRO A 631 29.45 -50.41 32.27
N GLY A 632 28.64 -49.98 31.30
CA GLY A 632 28.84 -48.72 30.57
C GLY A 632 29.75 -48.81 29.35
N ASN A 633 30.26 -50.01 28.99
CA ASN A 633 31.06 -50.25 27.79
C ASN A 633 30.51 -51.41 26.95
N TRP A 634 30.50 -51.27 25.63
CA TRP A 634 30.06 -52.30 24.69
C TRP A 634 31.07 -52.47 23.56
N LEU A 635 31.52 -53.70 23.30
CA LEU A 635 32.32 -54.04 22.12
C LEU A 635 31.44 -54.76 21.12
N VAL A 636 31.31 -54.18 19.93
CA VAL A 636 30.50 -54.74 18.84
C VAL A 636 31.37 -54.95 17.61
N ALA A 637 31.11 -56.03 16.88
CA ALA A 637 31.72 -56.24 15.57
C ALA A 637 31.26 -55.14 14.61
N ALA A 638 32.13 -54.72 13.67
CA ALA A 638 31.78 -53.66 12.72
C ALA A 638 30.50 -53.98 11.92
N ALA A 639 30.28 -55.26 11.57
CA ALA A 639 29.08 -55.73 10.87
C ALA A 639 27.77 -55.63 11.67
N ASP A 640 27.84 -55.42 12.98
CA ASP A 640 26.67 -55.32 13.86
C ASP A 640 26.36 -53.86 14.27
N LEU A 641 27.16 -52.88 13.82
CA LEU A 641 27.04 -51.48 14.26
C LEU A 641 25.66 -50.88 13.94
N ASP A 642 25.08 -51.20 12.78
CA ASP A 642 23.77 -50.70 12.35
C ASP A 642 22.60 -51.20 13.23
N LYS A 643 22.84 -52.24 14.04
CA LYS A 643 21.85 -52.76 15.00
C LYS A 643 21.89 -51.99 16.31
N VAL A 644 22.95 -51.22 16.57
CA VAL A 644 23.12 -50.48 17.81
C VAL A 644 22.41 -49.13 17.71
N GLN A 645 21.66 -48.75 18.74
CA GLN A 645 21.04 -47.43 18.87
C GLN A 645 21.47 -46.77 20.18
N PHE A 646 21.56 -45.44 20.14
CA PHE A 646 21.69 -44.62 21.34
C PHE A 646 20.34 -43.98 21.66
N GLN A 647 19.92 -44.03 22.92
CA GLN A 647 18.75 -43.33 23.41
C GLN A 647 19.17 -42.16 24.31
N ALA A 648 18.73 -40.95 23.96
CA ALA A 648 19.00 -39.71 24.68
C ALA A 648 18.41 -39.71 26.10
N ALA A 649 18.91 -38.80 26.94
CA ALA A 649 18.48 -38.69 28.32
C ALA A 649 17.05 -38.15 28.42
N PRO A 650 16.31 -38.48 29.48
CA PRO A 650 15.00 -37.90 29.72
C PRO A 650 15.07 -36.44 30.19
N ASP A 651 16.24 -35.98 30.64
CA ASP A 651 16.46 -34.62 31.15
C ASP A 651 17.36 -33.81 30.19
N ALA A 652 17.14 -32.50 30.13
CA ALA A 652 17.95 -31.60 29.30
C ALA A 652 19.40 -31.51 29.80
N GLY A 653 20.35 -31.47 28.88
CA GLY A 653 21.78 -31.41 29.19
C GLY A 653 22.70 -31.91 28.09
N THR A 654 24.00 -31.66 28.23
CA THR A 654 25.03 -32.13 27.30
C THR A 654 25.57 -33.49 27.71
N GLN A 655 25.56 -34.45 26.79
CA GLN A 655 26.09 -35.79 26.93
C GLN A 655 27.27 -36.00 25.99
N PHE A 656 28.25 -36.79 26.42
CA PHE A 656 29.39 -37.19 25.59
C PHE A 656 29.43 -38.70 25.45
N LEU A 657 29.54 -39.16 24.20
CA LEU A 657 29.64 -40.57 23.84
C LEU A 657 31.02 -40.81 23.23
N ALA A 658 31.80 -41.73 23.81
CA ALA A 658 33.11 -42.09 23.29
C ALA A 658 33.04 -43.35 22.42
N VAL A 659 33.75 -43.32 21.30
CA VAL A 659 33.83 -44.42 20.32
C VAL A 659 35.29 -44.70 19.99
N TRP A 660 35.68 -45.97 20.05
CA TRP A 660 37.00 -46.43 19.62
C TRP A 660 36.86 -47.38 18.43
N ALA A 661 37.44 -47.01 17.29
CA ALA A 661 37.43 -47.80 16.07
C ALA A 661 38.78 -48.50 15.87
N ASN A 662 38.76 -49.80 15.54
CA ASN A 662 39.96 -50.63 15.42
C ASN A 662 39.99 -51.37 14.07
N ASP A 663 41.11 -51.28 13.34
CA ASP A 663 41.35 -51.91 12.03
C ASP A 663 42.04 -53.29 12.12
N GLY A 664 42.30 -53.79 13.33
CA GLY A 664 42.98 -55.06 13.61
C GLY A 664 44.48 -54.92 13.91
N GLY A 665 45.07 -53.73 13.79
CA GLY A 665 46.45 -53.43 14.19
C GLY A 665 46.61 -52.13 14.98
N SER A 666 45.87 -51.08 14.63
CA SER A 666 45.85 -49.78 15.30
C SER A 666 44.41 -49.32 15.59
N GLY A 667 44.21 -48.51 16.63
CA GLY A 667 42.89 -48.02 16.99
C GLY A 667 42.91 -46.56 17.42
N VAL A 668 41.86 -45.82 17.06
CA VAL A 668 41.73 -44.38 17.34
C VAL A 668 40.39 -44.06 17.99
N THR A 669 40.42 -43.16 18.96
CA THR A 669 39.25 -42.74 19.74
C THR A 669 38.68 -41.45 19.18
N GLY A 670 37.36 -41.40 19.02
CA GLY A 670 36.58 -40.18 18.80
C GLY A 670 35.54 -39.99 19.90
N SER A 671 35.02 -38.77 20.01
CA SER A 671 33.91 -38.44 20.90
C SER A 671 32.83 -37.67 20.14
N VAL A 672 31.58 -37.90 20.54
CA VAL A 672 30.39 -37.22 20.02
C VAL A 672 29.77 -36.42 21.15
N ARG A 673 29.44 -35.15 20.88
CA ARG A 673 28.64 -34.30 21.76
C ARG A 673 27.18 -34.40 21.36
N LEU A 674 26.32 -34.67 22.33
CA LEU A 674 24.87 -34.74 22.17
C LEU A 674 24.24 -33.73 23.13
N ASP A 675 23.56 -32.72 22.60
CA ASP A 675 22.85 -31.74 23.42
C ASP A 675 21.36 -32.13 23.45
N THR A 676 20.88 -32.61 24.61
CA THR A 676 19.45 -32.87 24.81
C THR A 676 18.77 -31.54 25.12
N VAL A 677 18.03 -31.01 24.16
CA VAL A 677 17.40 -29.69 24.25
C VAL A 677 15.96 -29.85 24.69
N ALA A 678 15.53 -29.12 25.73
CA ALA A 678 14.11 -28.98 26.02
C ALA A 678 13.47 -28.16 24.88
N THR A 679 12.35 -28.62 24.33
CA THR A 679 11.56 -27.86 23.36
C THR A 679 11.12 -26.54 23.96
N ALA A 680 11.80 -25.45 23.58
CA ALA A 680 11.35 -24.11 23.90
C ALA A 680 9.95 -23.88 23.30
N THR A 681 9.02 -23.45 24.16
CA THR A 681 7.62 -23.21 23.80
C THR A 681 7.53 -22.11 22.73
N LEU A 682 6.82 -22.39 21.64
CA LEU A 682 6.60 -21.40 20.58
C LEU A 682 5.64 -20.33 21.11
N VAL A 683 6.17 -19.13 21.34
CA VAL A 683 5.35 -17.96 21.62
C VAL A 683 4.94 -17.30 20.31
N THR A 684 3.63 -17.16 20.09
CA THR A 684 3.05 -16.47 18.94
C THR A 684 2.60 -15.09 19.38
N PRO A 685 3.22 -14.00 18.89
CA PRO A 685 2.81 -12.64 19.21
C PRO A 685 1.37 -12.38 18.78
N LEU A 686 0.65 -11.62 19.60
CA LEU A 686 -0.63 -11.01 19.25
C LEU A 686 -0.41 -9.51 19.05
N LEU A 687 -1.21 -8.90 18.18
CA LEU A 687 -1.35 -7.46 18.13
C LEU A 687 -2.28 -7.05 19.28
N ALA A 688 -1.84 -6.09 20.08
CA ALA A 688 -2.66 -5.56 21.16
C ALA A 688 -2.59 -4.03 21.20
N SER A 689 -3.70 -3.39 21.56
CA SER A 689 -3.76 -1.97 21.88
C SER A 689 -3.91 -1.79 23.39
N VAL A 690 -3.29 -0.74 23.93
CA VAL A 690 -3.43 -0.29 25.31
C VAL A 690 -3.67 1.22 25.30
N HIS A 691 -4.48 1.76 26.19
CA HIS A 691 -4.66 3.19 26.25
C HIS A 691 -3.54 3.89 27.02
N THR A 692 -3.35 5.17 26.73
CA THR A 692 -2.46 6.04 27.51
C THR A 692 -2.76 5.93 29.00
N GLY A 693 -1.80 5.46 29.79
CA GLY A 693 -1.94 5.33 31.25
C GLY A 693 -2.64 4.06 31.75
N ASP A 694 -3.13 3.20 30.86
CA ASP A 694 -3.73 1.91 31.23
C ASP A 694 -2.70 0.78 31.28
N LEU A 695 -2.94 -0.18 32.18
CA LEU A 695 -2.07 -1.34 32.36
C LEU A 695 -2.67 -2.57 31.67
N LEU A 696 -2.01 -3.02 30.60
CA LEU A 696 -2.36 -4.23 29.87
C LEU A 696 -1.55 -5.43 30.41
N PRO A 697 -2.17 -6.54 30.84
CA PRO A 697 -1.41 -7.72 31.27
C PRO A 697 -0.54 -8.26 30.14
N VAL A 698 0.76 -8.49 30.38
CA VAL A 698 1.68 -8.98 29.33
C VAL A 698 1.26 -10.35 28.78
N THR A 699 0.52 -11.13 29.56
CA THR A 699 -0.08 -12.41 29.13
C THR A 699 -1.10 -12.28 28.00
N SER A 700 -1.66 -11.09 27.74
CA SER A 700 -2.58 -10.86 26.62
C SER A 700 -1.86 -10.59 25.29
N LEU A 701 -0.55 -10.34 25.33
CA LEU A 701 0.25 -9.94 24.17
C LEU A 701 0.70 -11.12 23.31
N PHE A 702 0.46 -12.36 23.75
CA PHE A 702 0.89 -13.55 23.03
C PHE A 702 0.06 -14.79 23.39
N THR A 703 0.14 -15.81 22.55
CA THR A 703 -0.28 -17.17 22.90
C THR A 703 0.94 -18.08 23.00
N ALA A 704 0.93 -18.99 23.99
CA ALA A 704 1.98 -19.99 24.16
C ALA A 704 1.43 -21.36 23.70
N ASN A 705 2.05 -21.95 22.68
CA ASN A 705 1.67 -23.27 22.19
C ASN A 705 2.60 -24.34 22.76
N SER A 706 2.25 -24.93 23.91
CA SER A 706 2.79 -26.23 24.35
C SER A 706 2.01 -26.80 25.54
N GLY A 707 2.06 -28.13 25.72
CA GLY A 707 1.38 -28.85 26.80
C GLY A 707 1.93 -28.62 28.22
N THR A 708 2.98 -27.81 28.40
CA THR A 708 3.53 -27.41 29.71
C THR A 708 4.12 -26.00 29.63
N ALA A 709 3.71 -25.10 30.52
CA ALA A 709 4.20 -23.72 30.55
C ALA A 709 5.72 -23.67 30.86
N PRO A 710 6.50 -22.78 30.21
CA PRO A 710 7.92 -22.64 30.48
C PRO A 710 8.17 -22.16 31.91
N ALA A 711 9.35 -22.42 32.48
CA ALA A 711 9.64 -22.02 33.86
C ALA A 711 9.85 -20.50 34.03
N TYR A 712 10.41 -19.81 33.02
CA TYR A 712 10.82 -18.41 33.07
C TYR A 712 10.49 -17.65 31.78
N TYR A 713 10.26 -16.34 31.93
CA TYR A 713 10.09 -15.38 30.84
C TYR A 713 11.06 -14.22 30.99
N ARG A 714 11.61 -13.78 29.87
CA ARG A 714 12.47 -12.61 29.73
C ARG A 714 11.76 -11.58 28.85
N ILE A 715 11.55 -10.39 29.38
CA ILE A 715 10.86 -9.28 28.70
C ILE A 715 11.84 -8.10 28.65
N LEU A 716 12.14 -7.63 27.45
CA LEU A 716 12.92 -6.43 27.22
C LEU A 716 12.02 -5.35 26.64
N ASP A 717 11.91 -4.27 27.40
CA ASP A 717 11.19 -3.05 27.09
C ASP A 717 12.21 -2.02 26.55
N PRO A 718 12.20 -1.71 25.24
CA PRO A 718 13.05 -0.66 24.71
C PRO A 718 12.62 0.71 25.27
N VAL A 719 13.47 1.74 25.15
CA VAL A 719 13.14 3.04 25.75
C VAL A 719 12.14 3.81 24.87
N GLY A 720 10.87 3.88 25.28
CA GLY A 720 9.87 4.85 24.83
C GLY A 720 8.63 4.28 24.14
N GLY A 721 7.44 4.85 24.41
CA GLY A 721 6.14 4.41 23.85
C GLY A 721 5.18 3.88 24.93
N GLY A 722 5.73 3.29 25.99
CA GLY A 722 5.07 2.81 27.21
C GLY A 722 6.10 2.34 28.24
N SER A 723 5.70 1.49 29.20
CA SER A 723 6.65 0.84 30.12
C SER A 723 6.14 -0.48 30.71
N VAL A 724 7.01 -1.48 30.81
CA VAL A 724 6.70 -2.71 31.57
C VAL A 724 6.79 -2.43 33.08
N GLN A 725 5.72 -2.79 33.79
CA GLN A 725 5.61 -2.67 35.23
C GLN A 725 5.42 -4.04 35.90
N LEU A 726 6.17 -4.26 36.98
CA LEU A 726 5.96 -5.38 37.89
C LEU A 726 5.10 -4.94 39.06
N ASP A 727 4.08 -5.73 39.36
CA ASP A 727 3.43 -5.67 40.68
C ASP A 727 4.48 -5.81 41.79
N PRO A 728 4.39 -5.06 42.91
CA PRO A 728 5.31 -5.20 44.04
C PRO A 728 5.46 -6.62 44.61
N ALA A 729 4.49 -7.51 44.36
CA ALA A 729 4.49 -8.92 44.76
C ALA A 729 5.07 -9.87 43.70
N ALA A 730 5.55 -9.36 42.57
CA ALA A 730 6.31 -10.11 41.57
C ALA A 730 7.82 -10.00 41.85
N THR A 731 8.57 -11.08 41.63
CA THR A 731 10.03 -11.05 41.80
C THR A 731 10.72 -10.91 40.47
N ASN A 732 11.46 -9.81 40.26
CA ASN A 732 12.40 -9.70 39.14
C ASN A 732 13.68 -10.48 39.48
N LEU A 733 13.91 -11.58 38.77
CA LEU A 733 15.00 -12.55 39.00
C LEU A 733 16.34 -12.16 38.36
N LEU A 734 16.48 -10.91 37.90
CA LEU A 734 17.72 -10.43 37.30
C LEU A 734 18.93 -10.65 38.22
N SER A 735 20.01 -11.13 37.61
CA SER A 735 21.31 -11.20 38.27
C SER A 735 21.87 -9.79 38.48
N LYS A 736 22.67 -9.58 39.53
CA LYS A 736 23.31 -8.27 39.82
C LYS A 736 24.26 -7.79 38.70
N SER A 737 24.57 -8.64 37.72
CA SER A 737 25.45 -8.38 36.56
C SER A 737 24.72 -7.93 35.30
N ASP A 738 23.39 -8.05 35.21
CA ASP A 738 22.63 -7.58 34.06
C ASP A 738 22.38 -6.08 34.13
N THR A 739 23.03 -5.31 33.24
CA THR A 739 22.97 -3.84 33.22
C THR A 739 22.04 -3.27 32.15
N THR A 740 21.32 -4.11 31.41
CA THR A 740 20.44 -3.69 30.31
C THR A 740 19.19 -2.98 30.88
N PRO A 741 18.99 -1.68 30.59
CA PRO A 741 17.79 -0.96 31.03
C PRO A 741 16.52 -1.55 30.39
N GLY A 742 15.41 -1.58 31.13
CA GLY A 742 14.13 -2.11 30.63
C GLY A 742 14.05 -3.64 30.54
N LEU A 743 15.07 -4.36 31.03
CA LEU A 743 15.06 -5.82 31.05
C LEU A 743 14.40 -6.35 32.33
N PHE A 744 13.57 -7.39 32.19
CA PHE A 744 12.90 -8.08 33.28
C PHE A 744 12.97 -9.60 33.09
N ILE A 745 13.25 -10.34 34.16
CA ILE A 745 13.18 -11.81 34.18
C ILE A 745 12.21 -12.23 35.28
N VAL A 746 11.17 -12.97 34.92
CA VAL A 746 10.13 -13.42 35.86
C VAL A 746 9.91 -14.93 35.75
N ALA A 747 9.56 -15.56 36.88
CA ALA A 747 9.06 -16.93 36.86
C ALA A 747 7.67 -16.97 36.20
N SER A 748 7.31 -18.09 35.57
CA SER A 748 5.98 -18.23 34.93
C SER A 748 4.81 -18.04 35.90
N ALA A 749 5.00 -18.34 37.19
CA ALA A 749 3.98 -18.10 38.22
C ALA A 749 3.72 -16.60 38.47
N ASP A 750 4.68 -15.73 38.17
CA ASP A 750 4.60 -14.29 38.34
C ASP A 750 4.26 -13.54 37.05
N LEU A 751 4.21 -14.23 35.90
CA LEU A 751 3.95 -13.59 34.60
C LEU A 751 2.60 -12.84 34.56
N GLY A 752 1.57 -13.38 35.22
CA GLY A 752 0.26 -12.72 35.34
C GLY A 752 0.27 -11.44 36.20
N LYS A 753 1.39 -11.12 36.84
CA LYS A 753 1.61 -9.92 37.65
C LYS A 753 2.48 -8.88 36.93
N VAL A 754 2.80 -9.13 35.66
CA VAL A 754 3.55 -8.20 34.81
C VAL A 754 2.55 -7.52 33.88
N GLY A 755 2.53 -6.19 33.92
CA GLY A 755 1.73 -5.36 33.04
C GLY A 755 2.59 -4.49 32.14
N TYR A 756 2.05 -4.09 31.01
CA TYR A 756 2.59 -3.06 30.15
C TYR A 756 1.69 -1.82 30.27
N LEU A 757 2.26 -0.71 30.73
CA LEU A 757 1.60 0.56 30.89
C LEU A 757 1.70 1.33 29.56
N GLY A 758 0.57 1.68 28.95
CA GLY A 758 0.55 2.51 27.75
C GLY A 758 1.18 3.89 28.00
N GLY A 759 2.04 4.33 27.09
CA GLY A 759 2.79 5.60 27.24
C GLY A 759 1.90 6.83 27.10
N SER A 760 2.49 8.01 27.27
CA SER A 760 1.76 9.29 27.29
C SER A 760 1.37 9.85 25.91
N ALA A 761 1.64 9.12 24.83
CA ALA A 761 1.41 9.56 23.46
C ALA A 761 1.14 8.36 22.55
N ASP A 762 0.36 8.61 21.51
CA ASP A 762 0.01 7.59 20.53
C ASP A 762 1.25 7.09 19.79
N GLY A 763 1.35 5.77 19.66
CA GLY A 763 2.52 5.15 19.05
C GLY A 763 2.54 3.64 19.21
N SER A 764 3.27 2.97 18.34
CA SER A 764 3.52 1.53 18.46
C SER A 764 4.90 1.27 19.02
N GLU A 765 4.97 0.45 20.06
CA GLU A 765 6.18 -0.06 20.67
C GLU A 765 6.30 -1.58 20.44
N ALA A 766 7.53 -2.09 20.37
CA ALA A 766 7.79 -3.52 20.24
C ALA A 766 8.57 -4.02 21.47
N LEU A 767 7.90 -4.79 22.33
CA LEU A 767 8.56 -5.53 23.40
C LEU A 767 9.27 -6.76 22.82
N LEU A 768 10.42 -7.12 23.37
CA LEU A 768 11.11 -8.36 23.02
C LEU A 768 10.88 -9.40 24.12
N LEU A 769 10.26 -10.52 23.75
CA LEU A 769 9.93 -11.62 24.65
C LEU A 769 10.76 -12.86 24.30
N SER A 770 11.31 -13.51 25.32
CA SER A 770 11.88 -14.85 25.24
C SER A 770 11.42 -15.69 26.44
N SER A 771 11.39 -17.02 26.28
CA SER A 771 11.03 -17.98 27.32
C SER A 771 12.12 -19.01 27.51
N SER A 772 12.20 -19.60 28.70
CA SER A 772 13.16 -20.65 29.04
C SER A 772 12.66 -21.55 30.17
N ASP A 773 13.17 -22.78 30.22
CA ASP A 773 12.96 -23.69 31.35
C ASP A 773 14.07 -23.60 32.40
N ASP A 774 15.17 -22.92 32.09
CA ASP A 774 16.25 -22.57 33.02
C ASP A 774 16.65 -21.08 32.88
N LEU A 775 17.60 -20.59 33.70
CA LEU A 775 18.03 -19.18 33.61
C LEU A 775 19.17 -18.94 32.59
N ILE A 776 19.58 -19.96 31.83
CA ILE A 776 20.81 -19.95 31.03
C ILE A 776 20.49 -20.00 29.52
N HIS A 777 19.51 -20.80 29.10
CA HIS A 777 19.23 -21.13 27.71
C HIS A 777 17.91 -20.53 27.22
N TRP A 778 17.98 -19.33 26.65
CA TRP A 778 16.80 -18.59 26.19
C TRP A 778 16.39 -18.94 24.76
N ALA A 779 15.08 -19.00 24.51
CA ALA A 779 14.53 -19.10 23.16
C ALA A 779 14.85 -17.85 22.32
N ALA A 780 14.71 -17.95 20.99
CA ALA A 780 14.82 -16.79 20.11
C ALA A 780 13.79 -15.72 20.46
N GLU A 781 14.22 -14.46 20.54
CA GLU A 781 13.37 -13.32 20.90
C GLU A 781 12.24 -13.13 19.87
N LYS A 782 11.03 -12.84 20.38
CA LYS A 782 9.84 -12.51 19.60
C LYS A 782 9.42 -11.08 19.88
N LYS A 783 9.07 -10.36 18.83
CA LYS A 783 8.52 -9.00 18.93
C LYS A 783 7.04 -9.07 19.27
N LEU A 784 6.64 -8.48 20.40
CA LEU A 784 5.26 -8.22 20.76
C LEU A 784 4.97 -6.76 20.43
N ALA A 785 4.12 -6.51 19.43
CA ALA A 785 3.74 -5.16 19.07
C ALA A 785 2.58 -4.70 19.96
N VAL A 786 2.78 -3.59 20.66
CA VAL A 786 1.75 -2.93 21.45
C VAL A 786 1.57 -1.53 20.91
N THR A 787 0.33 -1.18 20.59
CA THR A 787 -0.01 0.18 20.16
C THR A 787 -0.67 0.92 21.32
N THR A 788 -0.04 2.00 21.78
CA THR A 788 -0.67 2.95 22.68
C THR A 788 -1.64 3.80 21.87
N THR A 789 -2.92 3.75 22.23
CA THR A 789 -4.01 4.51 21.60
C THR A 789 -4.51 5.60 22.55
N GLY A 790 -4.79 6.78 22.02
CA GLY A 790 -5.36 7.89 22.79
C GLY A 790 -6.70 7.54 23.42
N VAL A 791 -7.05 8.23 24.51
CA VAL A 791 -8.41 8.22 25.07
C VAL A 791 -9.07 9.52 24.67
N SER A 792 -10.20 9.43 23.97
CA SER A 792 -11.06 10.58 23.72
C SER A 792 -11.97 10.75 24.92
N GLN A 793 -11.62 11.68 25.83
CA GLN A 793 -12.41 11.99 27.02
C GLN A 793 -13.34 13.18 26.77
N GLY A 794 -14.61 12.97 27.07
CA GLY A 794 -15.63 13.99 27.26
C GLY A 794 -15.46 14.70 28.59
N GLY A 795 -16.08 15.86 28.69
CA GLY A 795 -16.02 16.75 29.83
C GLY A 795 -17.24 16.62 30.74
N GLN A 796 -17.62 17.76 31.33
CA GLN A 796 -18.91 17.93 31.99
C GLN A 796 -19.84 18.62 30.98
N GLY A 797 -20.64 17.86 30.24
CA GLY A 797 -21.50 18.37 29.19
C GLY A 797 -21.90 17.27 28.21
N ASP A 798 -22.78 17.61 27.27
CA ASP A 798 -23.20 16.69 26.21
C ASP A 798 -22.12 16.67 25.11
N ASP A 799 -21.37 15.58 25.01
CA ASP A 799 -20.25 15.45 24.10
C ASP A 799 -20.58 14.60 22.85
N ARG A 800 -19.96 14.96 21.73
CA ARG A 800 -20.11 14.26 20.45
C ARG A 800 -18.76 13.78 19.93
N PHE A 801 -18.55 12.47 19.97
CA PHE A 801 -17.37 11.80 19.47
C PHE A 801 -17.60 11.35 18.03
N ILE A 802 -16.74 11.79 17.11
CA ILE A 802 -16.71 11.26 15.74
C ILE A 802 -15.73 10.10 15.76
N ALA A 803 -16.21 8.88 15.52
CA ALA A 803 -15.35 7.70 15.42
C ALA A 803 -14.49 7.81 14.16
N GLU A 804 -13.18 7.57 14.30
CA GLU A 804 -12.19 7.70 13.23
C GLU A 804 -11.73 6.29 12.80
N SER A 805 -10.69 6.19 11.97
CA SER A 805 -10.10 4.88 11.66
C SER A 805 -9.16 4.45 12.78
N GLY A 806 -9.42 3.33 13.43
CA GLY A 806 -8.57 2.82 14.50
C GLY A 806 -9.37 2.07 15.57
N ASN A 807 -8.70 1.73 16.68
CA ASN A 807 -9.39 1.25 17.88
C ASN A 807 -9.38 2.39 18.89
N GLU A 808 -10.53 2.98 19.17
CA GLU A 808 -10.65 4.08 20.12
C GLU A 808 -11.22 3.64 21.48
N LEU A 809 -10.84 4.36 22.54
CA LEU A 809 -11.60 4.40 23.79
C LEU A 809 -12.28 5.76 23.91
N LEU A 810 -13.60 5.74 23.86
CA LEU A 810 -14.46 6.89 24.03
C LEU A 810 -15.00 6.87 25.45
N GLU A 811 -14.68 7.91 26.22
CA GLU A 811 -15.18 8.11 27.58
C GLU A 811 -16.08 9.34 27.57
N GLY A 812 -17.40 9.16 27.68
CA GLY A 812 -18.37 10.27 27.62
C GLY A 812 -18.26 11.21 28.82
N GLY A 813 -17.99 10.66 30.00
CA GLY A 813 -17.92 11.46 31.22
C GLY A 813 -19.30 11.71 31.79
N SER A 814 -19.71 12.97 31.93
CA SER A 814 -21.03 13.32 32.48
C SER A 814 -21.78 14.22 31.53
N GLY A 815 -23.00 13.85 31.18
CA GLY A 815 -23.82 14.58 30.23
C GLY A 815 -24.64 13.60 29.42
N PHE A 816 -25.08 14.01 28.23
CA PHE A 816 -25.62 13.12 27.22
C PHE A 816 -24.63 12.98 26.06
N ASP A 817 -23.99 11.82 26.00
CA ASP A 817 -22.82 11.62 25.13
C ASP A 817 -23.13 10.71 23.94
N VAL A 818 -22.61 11.09 22.77
CA VAL A 818 -22.92 10.46 21.48
C VAL A 818 -21.65 10.06 20.73
N ALA A 819 -21.52 8.78 20.40
CA ALA A 819 -20.54 8.31 19.40
C ALA A 819 -21.16 8.31 18.01
N VAL A 820 -20.42 8.73 16.99
CA VAL A 820 -20.91 8.95 15.63
C VAL A 820 -20.08 8.15 14.64
N TYR A 821 -20.74 7.28 13.89
CA TYR A 821 -20.17 6.44 12.86
C TYR A 821 -20.77 6.82 11.50
N ALA A 822 -19.93 6.94 10.48
CA ALA A 822 -20.36 7.38 9.15
C ALA A 822 -21.13 6.32 8.35
N GLY A 823 -20.98 5.02 8.68
CA GLY A 823 -21.66 3.90 8.01
C GLY A 823 -23.09 3.67 8.48
N LYS A 824 -23.77 2.65 7.95
CA LYS A 824 -25.12 2.26 8.41
C LYS A 824 -25.03 1.35 9.61
N ARG A 825 -26.07 1.28 10.44
CA ARG A 825 -26.11 0.38 11.61
C ARG A 825 -25.83 -1.08 11.23
N GLU A 826 -26.28 -1.55 10.07
CA GLU A 826 -26.06 -2.94 9.62
C GLU A 826 -24.58 -3.30 9.41
N ASP A 827 -23.72 -2.31 9.17
CA ASP A 827 -22.29 -2.51 8.92
C ASP A 827 -21.48 -2.74 10.21
N PHE A 828 -22.11 -2.58 11.39
CA PHE A 828 -21.43 -2.65 12.69
C PHE A 828 -21.98 -3.74 13.59
N THR A 829 -21.10 -4.36 14.36
CA THR A 829 -21.47 -5.17 15.53
C THR A 829 -21.30 -4.35 16.80
N ILE A 830 -22.32 -4.37 17.65
CA ILE A 830 -22.26 -3.76 18.98
C ILE A 830 -22.40 -4.90 19.99
N THR A 831 -21.46 -4.99 20.92
CA THR A 831 -21.52 -5.95 22.03
C THR A 831 -21.34 -5.24 23.36
N ARG A 832 -22.25 -5.49 24.30
CA ARG A 832 -22.13 -4.99 25.68
C ARG A 832 -21.26 -5.90 26.56
N SER A 833 -20.31 -5.29 27.26
CA SER A 833 -19.50 -5.94 28.30
C SER A 833 -20.27 -6.04 29.63
N VAL A 834 -19.81 -6.93 30.52
CA VAL A 834 -20.36 -7.12 31.87
C VAL A 834 -20.27 -5.87 32.77
N THR A 835 -19.43 -4.90 32.41
CA THR A 835 -19.20 -3.64 33.14
C THR A 835 -19.93 -2.44 32.54
N ASN A 836 -20.93 -2.62 31.67
CA ASN A 836 -21.63 -1.56 30.92
C ASN A 836 -20.78 -0.74 29.94
N SER A 837 -19.59 -1.24 29.61
CA SER A 837 -18.83 -0.77 28.45
C SER A 837 -19.41 -1.39 27.17
N TYR A 838 -19.48 -0.65 26.07
CA TYR A 838 -19.88 -1.17 24.77
C TYR A 838 -18.68 -1.31 23.84
N LYS A 839 -18.63 -2.38 23.06
CA LYS A 839 -17.68 -2.50 21.95
C LYS A 839 -18.41 -2.35 20.64
N VAL A 840 -17.91 -1.47 19.78
CA VAL A 840 -18.40 -1.28 18.41
C VAL A 840 -17.32 -1.81 17.47
N THR A 841 -17.69 -2.66 16.53
CA THR A 841 -16.75 -3.26 15.57
C THR A 841 -17.33 -3.09 14.17
N ASP A 842 -16.59 -2.42 13.31
CA ASP A 842 -16.90 -2.32 11.88
C ASP A 842 -16.71 -3.72 11.23
N GLN A 843 -17.72 -4.19 10.48
CA GLN A 843 -17.70 -5.45 9.76
C GLN A 843 -17.38 -5.31 8.27
N ALA A 844 -17.39 -4.08 7.74
CA ALA A 844 -17.25 -3.77 6.31
C ALA A 844 -15.85 -3.23 5.92
N GLY A 845 -14.99 -2.83 6.88
CA GLY A 845 -13.65 -2.30 6.58
C GLY A 845 -12.77 -1.95 7.80
N ASP A 846 -11.65 -1.24 7.54
CA ASP A 846 -10.53 -0.91 8.46
C ASP A 846 -10.89 -0.01 9.68
N GLY A 847 -12.18 0.20 9.98
CA GLY A 847 -12.71 1.04 11.07
C GLY A 847 -12.48 0.52 12.50
N GLY A 848 -11.59 -0.46 12.66
CA GLY A 848 -11.15 -1.03 13.94
C GLY A 848 -12.27 -1.41 14.92
N ARG A 849 -11.93 -1.42 16.22
CA ARG A 849 -12.76 -1.90 17.33
C ARG A 849 -12.71 -0.90 18.47
N ASP A 850 -13.79 -0.17 18.64
CA ASP A 850 -13.91 0.85 19.67
C ASP A 850 -14.48 0.29 20.96
N THR A 851 -14.11 0.95 22.05
CA THR A 851 -14.65 0.75 23.38
C THR A 851 -15.30 2.05 23.85
N LEU A 852 -16.56 1.98 24.24
CA LEU A 852 -17.40 3.13 24.59
C LEU A 852 -17.79 2.97 26.07
N ASN A 853 -17.42 3.95 26.88
CA ASN A 853 -17.69 3.99 28.30
C ASN A 853 -18.45 5.27 28.65
N ASN A 854 -19.52 5.15 29.43
CA ASN A 854 -20.35 6.30 29.82
C ASN A 854 -20.92 7.08 28.62
N LEU A 855 -21.36 6.38 27.57
CA LEU A 855 -22.10 6.97 26.45
C LEU A 855 -23.58 6.56 26.48
N GLU A 856 -24.46 7.49 26.14
CA GLU A 856 -25.90 7.26 26.08
C GLU A 856 -26.38 6.84 24.69
N ARG A 857 -25.67 7.22 23.62
CA ARG A 857 -26.11 6.98 22.25
C ARG A 857 -24.98 6.69 21.27
N ILE A 858 -25.29 5.84 20.29
CA ILE A 858 -24.49 5.66 19.07
C ILE A 858 -25.32 6.14 17.88
N SER A 859 -24.72 6.92 16.99
CA SER A 859 -25.36 7.49 15.80
C SER A 859 -24.70 6.92 14.55
N PHE A 860 -25.49 6.26 13.71
CA PHE A 860 -25.12 5.82 12.37
C PHE A 860 -25.78 6.72 11.31
N SER A 861 -25.42 6.54 10.05
CA SER A 861 -25.98 7.31 8.93
C SER A 861 -27.49 7.11 8.72
N ASP A 862 -28.02 5.94 9.08
CA ASP A 862 -29.42 5.53 8.87
C ASP A 862 -30.26 5.53 10.17
N MET A 863 -29.66 5.19 11.30
CA MET A 863 -30.35 5.07 12.59
C MET A 863 -29.41 5.33 13.78
N THR A 864 -30.01 5.49 14.97
CA THR A 864 -29.28 5.59 16.24
C THR A 864 -29.60 4.39 17.13
N VAL A 865 -28.68 4.13 18.07
CA VAL A 865 -28.82 3.14 19.13
C VAL A 865 -28.83 3.86 20.48
N ASN A 866 -29.95 3.77 21.20
CA ASN A 866 -30.08 4.26 22.58
C ASN A 866 -29.54 3.20 23.56
N LEU A 867 -28.39 3.50 24.19
CA LEU A 867 -27.70 2.58 25.09
C LEU A 867 -28.31 2.52 26.50
N THR A 868 -29.28 3.41 26.80
CA THR A 868 -29.91 3.53 28.12
C THR A 868 -31.27 2.84 28.23
N VAL A 869 -31.95 2.61 27.09
CA VAL A 869 -33.35 2.13 27.06
C VAL A 869 -33.53 0.78 27.76
N GLN A 870 -32.56 -0.14 27.65
CA GLN A 870 -32.61 -1.42 28.34
C GLN A 870 -32.61 -1.25 29.86
N ALA A 871 -31.76 -0.36 30.38
CA ALA A 871 -31.68 -0.10 31.82
C ALA A 871 -32.96 0.60 32.32
N LYS A 872 -33.51 1.55 31.55
CA LYS A 872 -34.78 2.22 31.85
C LYS A 872 -35.94 1.23 31.87
N ALA A 873 -36.06 0.37 30.86
CA ALA A 873 -37.09 -0.65 30.78
C ALA A 873 -36.99 -1.67 31.91
N ALA A 874 -35.78 -2.09 32.28
CA ALA A 874 -35.54 -3.02 33.38
C ALA A 874 -35.85 -2.41 34.77
N ALA A 875 -35.71 -1.09 34.92
CA ALA A 875 -36.03 -0.37 36.14
C ALA A 875 -37.55 -0.07 36.28
N ALA A 876 -38.29 -0.08 35.17
CA ALA A 876 -39.73 0.12 35.13
C ALA A 876 -40.52 -1.19 35.35
N SER A 877 -41.81 -1.05 35.62
CA SER A 877 -42.73 -2.20 35.65
C SER A 877 -42.82 -2.82 34.26
N SER A 878 -42.60 -4.14 34.16
CA SER A 878 -42.71 -4.85 32.87
C SER A 878 -44.12 -4.76 32.28
N THR A 879 -45.15 -4.67 33.13
CA THR A 879 -46.54 -4.48 32.69
C THR A 879 -46.74 -3.10 32.08
N ASP A 880 -46.11 -2.07 32.66
CA ASP A 880 -46.22 -0.70 32.17
C ASP A 880 -45.46 -0.53 30.85
N VAL A 881 -44.25 -1.07 30.74
CA VAL A 881 -43.46 -1.07 29.50
C VAL A 881 -44.21 -1.80 28.39
N GLN A 882 -44.82 -2.96 28.70
CA GLN A 882 -45.68 -3.68 27.76
C GLN A 882 -46.87 -2.81 27.33
N ARG A 883 -47.57 -2.17 28.28
CA ARG A 883 -48.73 -1.34 27.95
C ARG A 883 -48.36 -0.13 27.09
N LEU A 884 -47.21 0.50 27.32
CA LEU A 884 -46.70 1.57 26.44
C LEU A 884 -46.51 1.09 25.01
N ALA A 885 -45.89 -0.08 24.81
CA ALA A 885 -45.75 -0.67 23.47
C ALA A 885 -47.11 -1.01 22.84
N GLU A 886 -48.09 -1.45 23.63
CA GLU A 886 -49.46 -1.71 23.16
C GLU A 886 -50.17 -0.41 22.72
N LEU A 887 -49.94 0.72 23.39
CA LEU A 887 -50.49 2.00 22.96
C LEU A 887 -49.95 2.43 21.58
N TYR A 888 -48.65 2.25 21.31
CA TYR A 888 -48.07 2.51 19.98
C TYR A 888 -48.73 1.65 18.89
N VAL A 889 -48.95 0.37 19.19
CA VAL A 889 -49.60 -0.56 18.27
C VAL A 889 -51.08 -0.20 18.07
N ALA A 890 -51.80 0.11 19.15
CA ALA A 890 -53.23 0.32 19.12
C ALA A 890 -53.63 1.64 18.47
N PHE A 891 -52.90 2.72 18.76
CA PHE A 891 -53.14 4.00 18.12
C PHE A 891 -52.55 4.01 16.70
N PHE A 892 -51.29 3.64 16.52
CA PHE A 892 -50.59 3.98 15.28
C PHE A 892 -50.30 2.79 14.36
N ASN A 893 -50.64 1.55 14.76
CA ASN A 893 -50.18 0.33 14.11
C ASN A 893 -48.66 0.37 13.86
N ARG A 894 -47.91 0.76 14.89
CA ARG A 894 -46.49 1.06 14.82
C ARG A 894 -45.78 0.41 16.00
N VAL A 895 -44.56 -0.11 15.79
CA VAL A 895 -43.67 -0.44 16.92
C VAL A 895 -43.05 0.85 17.48
N PRO A 896 -42.90 1.02 18.80
CA PRO A 896 -42.16 2.16 19.31
C PRO A 896 -40.72 2.16 18.78
N ASP A 897 -40.14 3.34 18.60
CA ASP A 897 -38.69 3.50 18.57
C ASP A 897 -38.13 3.59 20.00
N ALA A 898 -36.83 3.39 20.16
CA ALA A 898 -36.19 3.30 21.47
C ALA A 898 -36.27 4.61 22.25
N ASP A 899 -36.05 5.75 21.60
CA ASP A 899 -36.09 7.06 22.24
C ASP A 899 -37.51 7.45 22.67
N GLY A 900 -38.50 7.18 21.82
CA GLY A 900 -39.91 7.40 22.11
C GLY A 900 -40.42 6.52 23.24
N LEU A 901 -40.00 5.24 23.31
CA LEU A 901 -40.34 4.37 24.43
C LEU A 901 -39.67 4.85 25.73
N ALA A 902 -38.38 5.18 25.67
CA ALA A 902 -37.63 5.70 26.82
C ALA A 902 -38.26 6.98 27.39
N TYR A 903 -38.71 7.89 26.51
CA TYR A 903 -39.42 9.10 26.91
C TYR A 903 -40.66 8.79 27.74
N TRP A 904 -41.53 7.88 27.29
CA TRP A 904 -42.75 7.56 28.01
C TRP A 904 -42.49 6.81 29.31
N ILE A 905 -41.45 5.97 29.37
CA ILE A 905 -40.99 5.34 30.62
C ILE A 905 -40.57 6.41 31.64
N ASP A 906 -39.86 7.45 31.20
CA ASP A 906 -39.45 8.56 32.07
C ASP A 906 -40.66 9.39 32.53
N ARG A 907 -41.67 9.60 31.67
CA ARG A 907 -42.93 10.28 32.05
C ARG A 907 -43.73 9.49 33.07
N MET A 908 -43.80 8.17 32.94
CA MET A 908 -44.41 7.30 33.94
C MET A 908 -43.65 7.34 35.26
N SER A 909 -42.31 7.29 35.20
CA SER A 909 -41.44 7.44 36.38
C SER A 909 -41.61 8.81 37.06
N GLY A 910 -41.99 9.83 36.29
CA GLY A 910 -42.37 11.16 36.76
C GLY A 910 -43.80 11.27 37.32
N GLY A 911 -44.57 10.18 37.34
CA GLY A 911 -45.91 10.10 37.96
C GLY A 911 -47.09 10.22 37.00
N MET A 912 -46.86 10.27 35.68
CA MET A 912 -47.95 10.26 34.69
C MET A 912 -48.60 8.88 34.63
N THR A 913 -49.94 8.81 34.65
CA THR A 913 -50.65 7.53 34.56
C THR A 913 -50.74 7.05 33.11
N ILE A 914 -50.96 5.74 32.93
CA ILE A 914 -51.07 5.16 31.59
C ILE A 914 -52.23 5.75 30.78
N ASP A 915 -53.35 6.08 31.44
CA ASP A 915 -54.51 6.69 30.77
C ASP A 915 -54.19 8.12 30.30
N GLN A 916 -53.45 8.90 31.10
CA GLN A 916 -52.99 10.23 30.70
C GLN A 916 -52.04 10.16 29.50
N ILE A 917 -51.19 9.14 29.45
CA ILE A 917 -50.32 8.87 28.30
C ILE A 917 -51.15 8.46 27.09
N ALA A 918 -52.13 7.58 27.25
CA ALA A 918 -53.03 7.15 26.18
C ALA A 918 -53.83 8.33 25.59
N ASP A 919 -54.30 9.26 26.41
CA ASP A 919 -54.92 10.51 25.93
C ASP A 919 -53.91 11.37 25.14
N SER A 920 -52.65 11.43 25.58
CA SER A 920 -51.59 12.14 24.84
C SER A 920 -51.29 11.49 23.48
N PHE A 921 -51.40 10.16 23.36
CA PHE A 921 -51.28 9.45 22.08
C PHE A 921 -52.42 9.80 21.13
N TYR A 922 -53.64 9.90 21.63
CA TYR A 922 -54.78 10.33 20.82
C TYR A 922 -54.57 11.74 20.25
N ASP A 923 -54.12 12.68 21.10
CA ASP A 923 -53.81 14.04 20.68
C ASP A 923 -52.69 14.10 19.63
N ALA A 924 -51.61 13.33 19.83
CA ALA A 924 -50.53 13.20 18.86
C ALA A 924 -51.00 12.59 17.53
N GLY A 925 -51.94 11.63 17.59
CA GLY A 925 -52.57 11.07 16.40
C GLY A 925 -53.24 12.14 15.54
N ILE A 926 -53.98 13.05 16.16
CA ILE A 926 -54.65 14.16 15.47
C ILE A 926 -53.63 15.12 14.84
N GLU A 927 -52.56 15.45 15.55
CA GLU A 927 -51.50 16.33 15.07
C GLU A 927 -50.82 15.78 13.79
N HIS A 928 -50.66 14.46 13.71
CA HIS A 928 -50.07 13.75 12.56
C HIS A 928 -51.10 13.05 11.67
N SER A 929 -52.27 13.68 11.49
CA SER A 929 -53.43 13.14 10.75
C SER A 929 -53.14 12.54 9.36
N THR A 930 -52.18 13.08 8.61
CA THR A 930 -51.83 12.62 7.25
C THR A 930 -51.24 11.21 7.22
N VAL A 931 -50.56 10.82 8.30
CA VAL A 931 -49.86 9.53 8.42
C VAL A 931 -50.64 8.55 9.29
N THR A 932 -51.30 9.04 10.35
CA THR A 932 -52.00 8.20 11.33
C THR A 932 -53.47 7.96 10.99
N GLY A 933 -54.07 8.81 10.14
CA GLY A 933 -55.48 8.76 9.77
C GLY A 933 -56.46 9.33 10.80
N TYR A 934 -56.00 9.73 11.99
CA TYR A 934 -56.86 10.40 12.98
C TYR A 934 -57.19 11.83 12.54
N SER A 935 -58.34 12.34 12.95
CA SER A 935 -58.66 13.76 12.76
C SER A 935 -59.56 14.26 13.89
N ALA A 936 -59.48 15.56 14.17
CA ALA A 936 -60.33 16.20 15.17
C ALA A 936 -61.84 16.09 14.86
N ASN A 937 -62.21 15.79 13.60
CA ASN A 937 -63.60 15.65 13.16
C ASN A 937 -64.01 14.17 12.95
N MET A 938 -63.16 13.22 13.33
CA MET A 938 -63.45 11.79 13.20
C MET A 938 -64.63 11.39 14.10
N SER A 939 -65.50 10.51 13.62
CA SER A 939 -66.58 9.97 14.46
C SER A 939 -66.03 8.95 15.46
N ASN A 940 -66.67 8.82 16.62
CA ASN A 940 -66.32 7.79 17.61
C ASN A 940 -66.30 6.38 17.00
N GLN A 941 -67.20 6.10 16.04
CA GLN A 941 -67.26 4.79 15.39
C GLN A 941 -66.06 4.54 14.47
N ASP A 942 -65.63 5.56 13.73
CA ASP A 942 -64.43 5.46 12.89
C ASP A 942 -63.17 5.33 13.74
N PHE A 943 -63.11 6.04 14.88
CA PHE A 943 -62.05 5.90 15.88
C PHE A 943 -61.95 4.46 16.40
N ILE A 944 -63.07 3.89 16.88
CA ILE A 944 -63.12 2.51 17.39
C ILE A 944 -62.67 1.53 16.31
N ASP A 945 -63.11 1.72 15.08
CA ASP A 945 -62.71 0.86 13.96
C ASP A 945 -61.22 0.90 13.66
N MET A 946 -60.61 2.08 13.78
CA MET A 946 -59.18 2.23 13.57
C MET A 946 -58.38 1.50 14.65
N VAL A 947 -58.76 1.64 15.92
CA VAL A 947 -58.15 0.88 17.03
C VAL A 947 -58.28 -0.63 16.80
N TYR A 948 -59.45 -1.11 16.36
CA TYR A 948 -59.65 -2.53 16.05
C TYR A 948 -58.81 -3.04 14.88
N LYS A 949 -58.62 -2.22 13.84
CA LYS A 949 -57.75 -2.57 12.71
C LYS A 949 -56.28 -2.61 13.15
N ASN A 950 -55.85 -1.61 13.91
CA ASN A 950 -54.46 -1.42 14.32
C ASN A 950 -54.03 -2.44 15.40
N ALA A 951 -54.74 -2.49 16.52
CA ALA A 951 -54.41 -3.37 17.64
C ALA A 951 -54.74 -4.84 17.37
N LEU A 952 -55.92 -5.10 16.78
CA LEU A 952 -56.52 -6.45 16.80
C LEU A 952 -56.50 -7.16 15.44
N GLY A 953 -55.98 -6.52 14.39
CA GLY A 953 -55.90 -7.10 13.04
C GLY A 953 -57.25 -7.38 12.39
N ARG A 954 -58.33 -6.77 12.90
CA ARG A 954 -59.67 -6.95 12.34
C ARG A 954 -59.89 -5.97 11.20
N SER A 955 -59.66 -6.44 9.97
CA SER A 955 -59.72 -5.62 8.76
C SER A 955 -61.05 -4.90 8.54
N SER A 956 -62.18 -5.50 8.97
CA SER A 956 -63.51 -4.90 8.93
C SER A 956 -63.83 -3.95 10.11
N GLY A 957 -62.89 -3.76 11.05
CA GLY A 957 -63.13 -3.04 12.30
C GLY A 957 -63.89 -3.84 13.35
N ALA A 958 -64.52 -3.12 14.28
CA ALA A 958 -65.34 -3.71 15.34
C ALA A 958 -66.65 -4.29 14.77
N ASP A 959 -67.12 -5.42 15.32
CA ASP A 959 -68.48 -5.88 15.04
C ASP A 959 -69.53 -4.91 15.59
N ALA A 960 -70.77 -5.02 15.11
CA ALA A 960 -71.83 -4.06 15.41
C ALA A 960 -72.08 -3.92 16.92
N GLU A 961 -72.15 -5.05 17.64
CA GLU A 961 -72.43 -5.05 19.09
C GLU A 961 -71.28 -4.44 19.89
N GLY A 962 -70.03 -4.85 19.61
CA GLY A 962 -68.85 -4.28 20.26
C GLY A 962 -68.70 -2.79 19.98
N ARG A 963 -68.93 -2.36 18.73
CA ARG A 963 -68.84 -0.95 18.32
C ARG A 963 -69.88 -0.09 19.03
N GLU A 964 -71.12 -0.56 19.15
CA GLU A 964 -72.17 0.15 19.89
C GLU A 964 -71.83 0.26 21.38
N TYR A 965 -71.32 -0.81 21.98
CA TYR A 965 -70.88 -0.82 23.37
C TYR A 965 -69.80 0.23 23.65
N TRP A 966 -68.71 0.22 22.88
CA TRP A 966 -67.60 1.17 23.04
C TRP A 966 -68.02 2.62 22.73
N ASN A 967 -68.86 2.83 21.71
CA ASN A 967 -69.40 4.15 21.42
C ASN A 967 -70.29 4.68 22.57
N GLY A 968 -71.02 3.79 23.25
CA GLY A 968 -71.78 4.11 24.45
C GLY A 968 -70.91 4.63 25.59
N MET A 969 -69.73 4.03 25.80
CA MET A 969 -68.75 4.43 26.82
C MET A 969 -68.19 5.84 26.56
N LEU A 970 -67.91 6.17 25.30
CA LEU A 970 -67.44 7.51 24.92
C LEU A 970 -68.56 8.56 25.03
N THR A 971 -69.76 8.26 24.50
CA THR A 971 -70.88 9.23 24.48
C THR A 971 -71.49 9.47 25.85
N GLY A 972 -71.45 8.48 26.75
CA GLY A 972 -71.88 8.63 28.14
C GLY A 972 -70.79 9.19 29.08
N GLY A 973 -69.58 9.45 28.58
CA GLY A 973 -68.47 10.01 29.34
C GLY A 973 -67.87 9.06 30.38
N GLN A 974 -68.10 7.74 30.25
CA GLN A 974 -67.50 6.73 31.12
C GLN A 974 -66.03 6.45 30.76
N ALA A 975 -65.63 6.73 29.52
CA ALA A 975 -64.26 6.60 29.04
C ALA A 975 -63.84 7.83 28.23
N THR A 976 -62.54 8.16 28.27
CA THR A 976 -61.90 9.04 27.29
C THR A 976 -61.47 8.22 26.07
N HIS A 977 -60.97 8.87 25.00
CA HIS A 977 -60.39 8.13 23.88
C HIS A 977 -59.18 7.29 24.33
N GLY A 978 -58.34 7.80 25.23
CA GLY A 978 -57.23 7.07 25.83
C GLY A 978 -57.68 5.88 26.67
N SER A 979 -58.55 6.11 27.67
CA SER A 979 -58.99 5.05 28.58
C SER A 979 -59.84 3.97 27.88
N LEU A 980 -60.53 4.31 26.80
CA LEU A 980 -61.24 3.32 25.97
C LEU A 980 -60.25 2.35 25.31
N VAL A 981 -59.09 2.84 24.83
CA VAL A 981 -58.09 1.98 24.19
C VAL A 981 -57.46 1.03 25.19
N THR A 982 -57.19 1.49 26.42
CA THR A 982 -56.69 0.61 27.49
C THR A 982 -57.73 -0.47 27.85
N ASP A 983 -59.01 -0.12 27.96
CA ASP A 983 -60.11 -1.09 28.17
C ASP A 983 -60.24 -2.10 27.02
N ILE A 984 -60.11 -1.66 25.76
CA ILE A 984 -60.15 -2.54 24.58
C ILE A 984 -58.98 -3.53 24.61
N LEU A 985 -57.77 -3.07 24.95
CA LEU A 985 -56.59 -3.92 25.08
C LEU A 985 -56.73 -4.95 26.20
N ASP A 986 -57.27 -4.55 27.36
CA ASP A 986 -57.55 -5.47 28.47
C ASP A 986 -58.52 -6.57 28.04
N SER A 987 -59.59 -6.19 27.34
CA SER A 987 -60.55 -7.13 26.76
C SER A 987 -59.88 -8.09 25.75
N ALA A 988 -59.01 -7.56 24.88
CA ALA A 988 -58.30 -8.34 23.87
C ALA A 988 -57.43 -9.45 24.49
N HIS A 989 -56.72 -9.15 25.57
CA HIS A 989 -55.88 -10.12 26.30
C HIS A 989 -56.67 -11.30 26.88
N THR A 990 -57.95 -11.09 27.22
CA THR A 990 -58.80 -12.18 27.74
C THR A 990 -59.09 -13.28 26.73
N PHE A 991 -58.89 -13.03 25.43
CA PHE A 991 -59.11 -14.04 24.39
C PHE A 991 -57.99 -15.07 24.28
N LYS A 992 -56.88 -14.94 25.02
CA LYS A 992 -55.78 -15.90 24.98
C LYS A 992 -56.26 -17.33 25.20
N GLY A 993 -55.88 -18.24 24.29
CA GLY A 993 -56.29 -19.65 24.31
C GLY A 993 -57.73 -19.92 23.84
N SER A 994 -58.49 -18.90 23.43
CA SER A 994 -59.79 -19.11 22.79
C SER A 994 -59.64 -19.76 21.42
N ALA A 995 -60.40 -20.82 21.15
CA ALA A 995 -60.39 -21.48 19.83
C ALA A 995 -60.91 -20.58 18.70
N ALA A 996 -61.78 -19.61 19.01
CA ALA A 996 -62.38 -18.71 18.03
C ALA A 996 -61.58 -17.39 17.87
N TYR A 997 -61.02 -16.88 18.97
CA TYR A 997 -60.47 -15.52 19.03
C TYR A 997 -59.05 -15.45 19.60
N GLY A 998 -58.42 -16.57 19.96
CA GLY A 998 -57.06 -16.60 20.53
C GLY A 998 -56.03 -15.94 19.64
N TRP A 999 -56.24 -15.99 18.32
CA TRP A 999 -55.41 -15.33 17.32
C TRP A 999 -55.29 -13.81 17.53
N VAL A 1000 -56.26 -13.15 18.17
CA VAL A 1000 -56.21 -11.71 18.47
C VAL A 1000 -55.17 -11.42 19.53
N ALA A 1001 -55.21 -12.16 20.64
CA ALA A 1001 -54.21 -12.05 21.70
C ALA A 1001 -52.81 -12.46 21.19
N ASP A 1002 -52.74 -13.52 20.39
CA ASP A 1002 -51.47 -13.97 19.79
C ASP A 1002 -50.87 -12.93 18.82
N LEU A 1003 -51.70 -12.23 18.03
CA LEU A 1003 -51.25 -11.13 17.18
C LEU A 1003 -50.68 -9.97 18.00
N LEU A 1004 -51.38 -9.57 19.07
CA LEU A 1004 -50.94 -8.50 19.94
C LEU A 1004 -49.61 -8.88 20.61
N ASP A 1005 -49.53 -10.07 21.21
CA ASP A 1005 -48.29 -10.58 21.83
C ASP A 1005 -47.11 -10.58 20.84
N ASN A 1006 -47.34 -11.01 19.59
CA ASN A 1006 -46.30 -11.00 18.56
C ASN A 1006 -45.87 -9.57 18.19
N LYS A 1007 -46.80 -8.61 18.11
CA LYS A 1007 -46.45 -7.19 17.86
C LYS A 1007 -45.63 -6.63 19.01
N ILE A 1008 -45.96 -6.95 20.26
CA ILE A 1008 -45.20 -6.55 21.44
C ILE A 1008 -43.82 -7.20 21.47
N ALA A 1009 -43.70 -8.47 21.07
CA ALA A 1009 -42.40 -9.13 20.96
C ALA A 1009 -41.49 -8.41 19.96
N VAL A 1010 -42.01 -7.99 18.81
CA VAL A 1010 -41.24 -7.22 17.81
C VAL A 1010 -40.94 -5.80 18.31
N SER A 1011 -41.88 -5.14 19.00
CA SER A 1011 -41.65 -3.86 19.67
C SER A 1011 -40.49 -3.92 20.67
N ASN A 1012 -40.46 -4.96 21.52
CA ASN A 1012 -39.38 -5.16 22.48
C ASN A 1012 -38.06 -5.43 21.77
N LYS A 1013 -38.07 -6.22 20.69
CA LYS A 1013 -36.88 -6.51 19.88
C LYS A 1013 -36.28 -5.24 19.29
N PHE A 1014 -37.10 -4.41 18.66
CA PHE A 1014 -36.66 -3.19 17.98
C PHE A 1014 -36.25 -2.10 18.97
N ALA A 1015 -37.13 -1.75 19.92
CA ALA A 1015 -36.94 -0.59 20.80
C ALA A 1015 -36.06 -0.88 22.01
N ILE A 1016 -36.11 -2.08 22.59
CA ILE A 1016 -35.43 -2.39 23.85
C ILE A 1016 -34.16 -3.20 23.59
N GLU A 1017 -34.28 -4.36 22.94
CA GLU A 1017 -33.11 -5.24 22.75
C GLU A 1017 -32.08 -4.62 21.81
N LEU A 1018 -32.51 -4.04 20.70
CA LEU A 1018 -31.63 -3.41 19.72
C LEU A 1018 -31.43 -1.90 19.95
N GLY A 1019 -32.31 -1.27 20.74
CA GLY A 1019 -32.22 0.15 21.08
C GLY A 1019 -32.39 1.10 19.88
N LEU A 1020 -33.12 0.71 18.83
CA LEU A 1020 -33.10 1.44 17.57
C LEU A 1020 -34.08 2.62 17.53
N SER A 1021 -33.62 3.73 16.95
CA SER A 1021 -34.44 4.86 16.50
C SER A 1021 -33.99 5.32 15.11
N TYR A 1022 -34.90 5.65 14.22
CA TYR A 1022 -34.55 6.24 12.90
C TYR A 1022 -34.14 7.71 13.05
N ASN A 1023 -33.25 8.18 12.16
CA ASN A 1023 -32.68 9.53 12.22
C ASN A 1023 -33.72 10.65 11.92
N SER A 1024 -34.79 10.33 11.20
CA SER A 1024 -35.88 11.27 10.88
C SER A 1024 -37.22 10.81 11.44
N ALA A 1025 -38.10 11.76 11.76
CA ALA A 1025 -39.45 11.46 12.26
C ALA A 1025 -40.30 10.74 11.21
N ASP A 1026 -40.18 11.11 9.94
CA ASP A 1026 -40.93 10.51 8.84
C ASP A 1026 -40.53 9.05 8.60
N ASP A 1027 -39.23 8.75 8.65
CA ASP A 1027 -38.73 7.38 8.58
C ASP A 1027 -39.15 6.58 9.82
N SER A 1028 -39.05 7.19 11.00
CA SER A 1028 -39.46 6.53 12.23
C SER A 1028 -40.93 6.14 12.22
N ILE A 1029 -41.81 7.00 11.69
CA ILE A 1029 -43.24 6.69 11.52
C ILE A 1029 -43.44 5.58 10.48
N SER A 1030 -42.96 5.81 9.25
CA SER A 1030 -43.25 4.93 8.11
C SER A 1030 -42.63 3.54 8.23
N GLN A 1031 -41.39 3.43 8.69
CA GLN A 1031 -40.67 2.16 8.82
C GLN A 1031 -41.22 1.33 10.00
N CYS A 1032 -41.44 1.95 11.16
CA CYS A 1032 -42.00 1.22 12.30
C CYS A 1032 -43.46 0.79 12.08
N MET A 1033 -44.23 1.52 11.27
CA MET A 1033 -45.56 1.05 10.82
C MET A 1033 -45.43 -0.15 9.88
N SER A 1034 -44.45 -0.13 8.96
CA SER A 1034 -44.18 -1.24 8.05
C SER A 1034 -43.77 -2.51 8.81
N ILE A 1035 -42.92 -2.38 9.83
CA ILE A 1035 -42.51 -3.49 10.73
C ILE A 1035 -43.74 -4.06 11.45
N ALA A 1036 -44.57 -3.22 12.07
CA ALA A 1036 -45.77 -3.67 12.78
C ALA A 1036 -46.81 -4.34 11.85
N ALA A 1037 -46.94 -3.86 10.61
CA ALA A 1037 -47.84 -4.41 9.62
C ALA A 1037 -47.42 -5.80 9.11
N ALA A 1038 -46.13 -6.12 9.14
CA ALA A 1038 -45.60 -7.44 8.76
C ALA A 1038 -45.82 -8.52 9.83
N VAL A 1039 -46.26 -8.16 11.03
CA VAL A 1039 -46.54 -9.12 12.11
C VAL A 1039 -47.87 -9.83 11.89
N THR A 1040 -47.88 -11.15 12.07
CA THR A 1040 -49.09 -11.98 12.01
C THR A 1040 -49.35 -12.67 13.36
N SER A 1041 -50.54 -13.25 13.55
CA SER A 1041 -50.85 -14.03 14.76
C SER A 1041 -50.00 -15.30 14.90
N THR A 1042 -49.34 -15.74 13.83
CA THR A 1042 -48.57 -16.99 13.81
C THR A 1042 -47.06 -16.80 13.60
N SER A 1043 -46.60 -15.59 13.27
CA SER A 1043 -45.19 -15.35 12.93
C SER A 1043 -44.78 -13.88 13.11
N THR A 1044 -43.55 -13.71 13.57
CA THR A 1044 -42.81 -12.43 13.64
C THR A 1044 -41.67 -12.35 12.62
N ALA A 1045 -41.44 -13.41 11.83
CA ALA A 1045 -40.23 -13.56 11.02
C ALA A 1045 -40.05 -12.44 9.98
N ASP A 1046 -41.11 -12.11 9.23
CA ASP A 1046 -41.05 -11.07 8.19
C ASP A 1046 -40.80 -9.70 8.80
N ALA A 1047 -41.42 -9.40 9.95
CA ALA A 1047 -41.20 -8.17 10.69
C ALA A 1047 -39.76 -8.05 11.20
N ILE A 1048 -39.18 -9.13 11.74
CA ILE A 1048 -37.78 -9.16 12.19
C ILE A 1048 -36.83 -9.02 10.99
N ALA A 1049 -37.14 -9.64 9.85
CA ALA A 1049 -36.34 -9.50 8.64
C ALA A 1049 -36.32 -8.06 8.11
N LEU A 1050 -37.44 -7.33 8.21
CA LEU A 1050 -37.51 -5.91 7.84
C LEU A 1050 -36.64 -4.99 8.73
N ILE A 1051 -36.27 -5.42 9.94
CA ILE A 1051 -35.37 -4.64 10.80
C ILE A 1051 -33.95 -4.60 10.22
N GLY A 1052 -33.52 -5.65 9.50
CA GLY A 1052 -32.22 -5.67 8.82
C GLY A 1052 -30.98 -5.87 9.72
N ILE A 1053 -31.14 -6.00 11.04
CA ILE A 1053 -30.02 -6.13 12.00
C ILE A 1053 -29.99 -7.53 12.63
N PRO A 1054 -28.93 -8.34 12.43
CA PRO A 1054 -28.79 -9.64 13.10
C PRO A 1054 -28.30 -9.49 14.56
N GLY A 1055 -29.01 -10.10 15.53
CA GLY A 1055 -28.54 -10.24 16.92
C GLY A 1055 -29.29 -9.40 17.97
N ALA A 1056 -28.79 -9.40 19.21
CA ALA A 1056 -29.18 -8.50 20.32
C ALA A 1056 -27.90 -7.80 20.84
N LEU A 1057 -28.03 -6.60 21.45
CA LEU A 1057 -26.90 -5.82 21.99
C LEU A 1057 -26.17 -6.50 23.16
#